data_AF-A0A220S945-F1
#
_entry.id   AF-A0A220S945-F1
#
_cell.length_a   1.000
_cell.length_b   1.000
_cell.length_c   1.000
_cell.angle_alpha   90.00
_cell.angle_beta   90.00
_cell.angle_gamma   90.00
#
_symmetry.space_group_name_H-M   'P 1'
#
loop_
_entity.id
_entity.type
_entity.pdbx_description
1 polymer ?
#
loop_
_entity_poly.entity_id
_entity_poly.type
_entity_poly.pdbx_seq_one_letter_code
_entity_poly.pdbx_strand_id
1 'polypeptide(L)'
;MKNFTITEEYSFDYLAEANINNNHKDYTSWPIVYLLKNKQDKSAYVGETTDVLTRINTHLKSEEKKKLSSVNLILSDLFHKSATLDLEANLIKYISADGEYTLQNGNLGISNHQYHEKKVYWELFKDIWDELRQLGIARHSLDYINNSDLFKYSPYKSLSKEQIKGLKMILSCLLDKQAKVSLIHGGAGTGKSILAIFLFKLLKTDLEDFNYSDFDEEDEELFSLLKKVKHEFSDLNMALVIPMASFRKTISNVFKNVNGLSAKMVIGPSELAKNKYDLIIVDEGHRLRRRVNLGSYFGTFDINSEKLGLDKFTSSELDWVVMQGEKSIIFYDQYQSIKPSDTLKENFKKLESESFTRVEKLNTQFRVRGGNEYVKLIHNLFDEPSGIPLEQYKTKDYEFYLFDDLAEMIDRIKKKNEIHSLSRVVAGYAWEWISNKNPEAYDIIIGENKLKWNSVSVDWVNSTNSINEVGCIHTTQGYDLNYTGVIIGPELDYDFELERLILDKQKYKDKNGKNSIKSEDELLDFIINIYKTILLRGIEGTYIYVCNDNLRRFLSQFIQSFSSITKEEIQIEFLDNPTETSIPFYDLNIAAGCFSELQELENVKFIEVDGVSNKDDYFACKVIGESMNKIIPNGSICLFKKYSGGSRNGLITLVEGRNITDLEFGSNYTVKEYSSKKSIDEEGWYHEEIILLPKTSDSSFEPIILRDEDTVDFNVVGVFVKVLKI
;
A
#
# COMPACT_ATOMS: atom_id res chain seq x y z
N MET A 1 19.35 -8.75 22.35
CA MET A 1 18.12 -9.12 23.08
C MET A 1 16.95 -8.58 22.28
N LYS A 2 15.83 -9.30 22.23
CA LYS A 2 14.59 -8.72 21.71
C LYS A 2 14.20 -7.55 22.61
N ASN A 3 13.85 -6.40 22.04
CA ASN A 3 13.44 -5.22 22.81
C ASN A 3 11.97 -5.30 23.26
N PHE A 4 11.35 -6.47 23.19
CA PHE A 4 9.99 -6.74 23.60
C PHE A 4 9.85 -8.22 23.99
N THR A 5 8.77 -8.53 24.70
CA THR A 5 8.37 -9.88 25.10
C THR A 5 6.87 -10.04 24.89
N ILE A 6 6.45 -11.11 24.21
CA ILE A 6 5.05 -11.55 24.21
C ILE A 6 4.91 -12.67 25.23
N THR A 7 4.05 -12.48 26.24
CA THR A 7 3.88 -13.47 27.30
C THR A 7 3.28 -14.76 26.76
N GLU A 8 3.48 -15.84 27.50
CA GLU A 8 2.65 -17.03 27.36
C GLU A 8 1.16 -16.71 27.53
N GLU A 9 0.32 -17.63 27.07
CA GLU A 9 -1.12 -17.47 27.08
C GLU A 9 -1.67 -17.75 28.48
N TYR A 10 -2.19 -16.72 29.14
CA TYR A 10 -2.89 -16.86 30.43
C TYR A 10 -4.38 -17.09 30.20
N SER A 11 -5.01 -17.89 31.06
CA SER A 11 -6.48 -17.99 31.10
C SER A 11 -7.09 -16.63 31.43
N PHE A 12 -8.12 -16.22 30.69
CA PHE A 12 -8.87 -14.99 30.96
C PHE A 12 -10.02 -15.30 31.92
N ASP A 13 -9.66 -15.52 33.18
CA ASP A 13 -10.57 -15.81 34.28
C ASP A 13 -10.18 -15.01 35.53
N TYR A 14 -10.79 -15.31 36.68
CA TYR A 14 -10.50 -14.64 37.94
C TYR A 14 -9.06 -14.86 38.46
N LEU A 15 -8.30 -15.81 37.90
CA LEU A 15 -6.89 -16.04 38.22
C LEU A 15 -5.94 -15.20 37.36
N ALA A 16 -6.43 -14.58 36.27
CA ALA A 16 -5.62 -13.76 35.38
C ALA A 16 -4.87 -12.65 36.15
N GLU A 17 -5.54 -11.98 37.08
CA GLU A 17 -4.96 -10.92 37.90
C GLU A 17 -3.76 -11.42 38.73
N ALA A 18 -3.93 -12.56 39.42
CA ALA A 18 -2.88 -13.14 40.24
C ALA A 18 -1.68 -13.59 39.41
N ASN A 19 -1.93 -14.21 38.24
CA ASN A 19 -0.87 -14.66 37.34
C ASN A 19 -0.06 -13.48 36.77
N ILE A 20 -0.75 -12.42 36.32
CA ILE A 20 -0.09 -11.22 35.79
C ILE A 20 0.73 -10.53 36.88
N ASN A 21 0.16 -10.35 38.08
CA ASN A 21 0.84 -9.67 39.18
C ASN A 21 2.06 -10.45 39.71
N ASN A 22 2.01 -11.79 39.71
CA ASN A 22 3.13 -12.62 40.17
C ASN A 22 4.26 -12.70 39.15
N ASN A 23 3.94 -12.77 37.85
CA ASN A 23 4.93 -13.01 36.80
C ASN A 23 5.47 -11.72 36.16
N HIS A 24 4.70 -10.63 36.17
CA HIS A 24 5.00 -9.39 35.43
C HIS A 24 4.78 -8.13 36.28
N LYS A 25 5.15 -8.20 37.57
CA LYS A 25 4.90 -7.14 38.56
C LYS A 25 5.39 -5.75 38.10
N ASP A 26 6.56 -5.69 37.47
CA ASP A 26 7.20 -4.46 37.02
C ASP A 26 6.42 -3.76 35.89
N TYR A 27 5.56 -4.50 35.18
CA TYR A 27 4.73 -3.98 34.09
C TYR A 27 3.29 -3.69 34.49
N THR A 28 2.91 -3.88 35.76
CA THR A 28 1.52 -3.69 36.21
C THR A 28 1.03 -2.25 36.06
N SER A 29 1.95 -1.28 36.22
CA SER A 29 1.72 0.16 36.05
C SER A 29 2.52 0.76 34.87
N TRP A 30 2.91 -0.08 33.90
CA TRP A 30 3.68 0.32 32.72
C TRP A 30 2.77 0.35 31.48
N PRO A 31 3.02 1.24 30.50
CA PRO A 31 2.32 1.19 29.21
C PRO A 31 2.55 -0.14 28.51
N ILE A 32 1.48 -0.89 28.25
CA ILE A 32 1.53 -2.18 27.54
C ILE A 32 0.40 -2.30 26.51
N VAL A 33 0.52 -3.29 25.63
CA VAL A 33 -0.56 -3.75 24.76
C VAL A 33 -0.92 -5.18 25.12
N TYR A 34 -2.20 -5.53 25.08
CA TYR A 34 -2.68 -6.87 25.39
C TYR A 34 -3.65 -7.36 24.29
N LEU A 35 -3.66 -8.68 24.11
CA LEU A 35 -4.56 -9.37 23.19
C LEU A 35 -5.43 -10.35 23.99
N LEU A 36 -6.73 -10.13 23.98
CA LEU A 36 -7.72 -11.09 24.47
C LEU A 36 -8.24 -11.90 23.29
N LYS A 37 -8.40 -13.21 23.45
CA LYS A 37 -8.83 -14.09 22.35
C LYS A 37 -9.69 -15.25 22.83
N ASN A 38 -10.55 -15.74 21.94
CA ASN A 38 -11.22 -17.02 22.06
C ASN A 38 -10.94 -17.85 20.80
N LYS A 39 -10.27 -18.98 20.99
CA LYS A 39 -9.88 -19.86 19.88
C LYS A 39 -11.04 -20.66 19.29
N GLN A 40 -12.14 -20.84 20.04
CA GLN A 40 -13.28 -21.63 19.61
C GLN A 40 -14.15 -20.88 18.61
N ASP A 41 -14.48 -19.62 18.91
CA ASP A 41 -15.30 -18.77 18.03
C ASP A 41 -14.46 -17.82 17.15
N LYS A 42 -13.12 -17.88 17.27
CA LYS A 42 -12.17 -17.02 16.57
C LYS A 42 -12.47 -15.53 16.78
N SER A 43 -12.86 -15.13 17.98
CA SER A 43 -12.98 -13.71 18.36
C SER A 43 -11.71 -13.21 19.06
N ALA A 44 -11.39 -11.92 18.86
CA ALA A 44 -10.29 -11.28 19.57
C ALA A 44 -10.56 -9.80 19.87
N TYR A 45 -9.82 -9.26 20.83
CA TYR A 45 -9.82 -7.86 21.22
C TYR A 45 -8.38 -7.43 21.51
N VAL A 46 -7.94 -6.35 20.88
CA VAL A 46 -6.65 -5.71 21.18
C VAL A 46 -6.89 -4.51 22.08
N GLY A 47 -6.07 -4.28 23.08
CA GLY A 47 -6.16 -3.03 23.84
C GLY A 47 -4.82 -2.59 24.37
N GLU A 48 -4.69 -1.31 24.66
CA GLU A 48 -3.57 -0.78 25.44
C GLU A 48 -4.04 -0.31 26.82
N THR A 49 -3.10 -0.25 27.76
CA THR A 49 -3.35 0.28 29.10
C THR A 49 -2.04 0.62 29.80
N THR A 50 -2.10 1.54 30.75
CA THR A 50 -1.02 1.79 31.73
C THR A 50 -1.29 1.12 33.08
N ASP A 51 -2.48 0.54 33.27
CA ASP A 51 -2.87 -0.23 34.44
C ASP A 51 -3.55 -1.52 33.96
N VAL A 52 -2.77 -2.60 33.90
CA VAL A 52 -3.24 -3.88 33.34
C VAL A 52 -4.25 -4.56 34.26
N LEU A 53 -4.04 -4.52 35.57
CA LEU A 53 -4.89 -5.25 36.53
C LEU A 53 -6.30 -4.65 36.56
N THR A 54 -6.40 -3.32 36.65
CA THR A 54 -7.69 -2.61 36.60
C THR A 54 -8.40 -2.85 35.27
N ARG A 55 -7.65 -2.82 34.16
CA ARG A 55 -8.22 -3.00 32.80
C ARG A 55 -8.77 -4.41 32.59
N ILE A 56 -8.01 -5.44 32.97
CA ILE A 56 -8.43 -6.85 32.87
C ILE A 56 -9.66 -7.10 33.74
N ASN A 57 -9.67 -6.62 34.98
CA ASN A 57 -10.83 -6.72 35.86
C ASN A 57 -12.07 -5.99 35.33
N THR A 58 -11.88 -4.88 34.62
CA THR A 58 -12.99 -4.17 33.96
C THR A 58 -13.58 -5.00 32.83
N HIS A 59 -12.74 -5.61 31.97
CA HIS A 59 -13.22 -6.47 30.89
C HIS A 59 -13.88 -7.76 31.43
N LEU A 60 -13.38 -8.34 32.52
CA LEU A 60 -14.00 -9.49 33.18
C LEU A 60 -15.40 -9.18 33.76
N LYS A 61 -15.81 -7.92 33.87
CA LYS A 61 -17.17 -7.53 34.26
C LYS A 61 -18.12 -7.38 33.06
N SER A 62 -17.60 -7.24 31.85
CA SER A 62 -18.41 -7.11 30.62
C SER A 62 -18.93 -8.47 30.16
N GLU A 63 -20.25 -8.58 29.98
CA GLU A 63 -20.90 -9.81 29.49
C GLU A 63 -20.44 -10.24 28.08
N GLU A 64 -20.03 -9.28 27.25
CA GLU A 64 -19.49 -9.58 25.93
C GLU A 64 -18.05 -10.10 26.01
N LYS A 65 -17.18 -9.42 26.75
CA LYS A 65 -15.75 -9.74 26.82
C LYS A 65 -15.42 -10.93 27.70
N LYS A 66 -16.31 -11.30 28.64
CA LYS A 66 -16.24 -12.58 29.38
C LYS A 66 -16.24 -13.81 28.49
N LYS A 67 -16.66 -13.69 27.22
CA LYS A 67 -16.62 -14.78 26.23
C LYS A 67 -15.20 -15.06 25.73
N LEU A 68 -14.25 -14.15 25.97
CA LEU A 68 -12.84 -14.35 25.61
C LEU A 68 -12.22 -15.32 26.62
N SER A 69 -11.34 -16.22 26.15
CA SER A 69 -10.84 -17.34 26.97
C SER A 69 -9.42 -17.14 27.46
N SER A 70 -8.63 -16.29 26.80
CA SER A 70 -7.23 -16.12 27.12
C SER A 70 -6.70 -14.72 26.82
N VAL A 71 -5.56 -14.40 27.45
CA VAL A 71 -4.84 -13.13 27.32
C VAL A 71 -3.36 -13.36 27.06
N ASN A 72 -2.80 -12.58 26.14
CA ASN A 72 -1.36 -12.38 25.96
C ASN A 72 -1.03 -10.90 26.22
N LEU A 73 0.08 -10.63 26.90
CA LEU A 73 0.61 -9.27 27.06
C LEU A 73 1.81 -9.08 26.14
N ILE A 74 1.92 -7.89 25.56
CA ILE A 74 3.08 -7.44 24.79
C ILE A 74 3.75 -6.37 25.64
N LEU A 75 4.97 -6.68 26.08
CA LEU A 75 5.74 -5.91 27.05
C LEU A 75 7.02 -5.37 26.38
N SER A 76 7.44 -4.16 26.72
CA SER A 76 8.71 -3.59 26.26
C SER A 76 9.10 -2.40 27.14
N ASP A 77 10.38 -2.30 27.48
CA ASP A 77 10.94 -1.14 28.19
C ASP A 77 10.96 0.13 27.32
N LEU A 78 10.76 0.00 26.02
CA LEU A 78 10.65 1.13 25.10
C LEU A 78 9.23 1.72 25.07
N PHE A 79 8.24 1.01 25.62
CA PHE A 79 6.86 1.47 25.56
C PHE A 79 6.60 2.68 26.44
N HIS A 80 6.11 3.72 25.78
CA HIS A 80 5.44 4.85 26.38
C HIS A 80 4.02 4.95 25.77
N LYS A 81 3.15 5.76 26.37
CA LYS A 81 1.72 5.80 26.00
C LYS A 81 1.47 5.99 24.49
N SER A 82 2.19 6.89 23.84
CA SER A 82 2.04 7.12 22.40
C SER A 82 2.45 5.91 21.56
N ALA A 83 3.51 5.19 21.97
CA ALA A 83 3.95 3.98 21.29
C ALA A 83 2.96 2.83 21.45
N THR A 84 2.35 2.65 22.63
CA THR A 84 1.35 1.59 22.85
C THR A 84 0.05 1.87 22.10
N LEU A 85 -0.36 3.14 21.99
CA LEU A 85 -1.49 3.55 21.16
C LEU A 85 -1.26 3.27 19.66
N ASP A 86 -0.08 3.58 19.12
CA ASP A 86 0.24 3.29 17.71
C ASP A 86 0.37 1.78 17.46
N LEU A 87 0.95 1.05 18.42
CA LEU A 87 1.04 -0.41 18.36
C LEU A 87 -0.36 -1.06 18.39
N GLU A 88 -1.25 -0.62 19.30
CA GLU A 88 -2.64 -1.08 19.35
C GLU A 88 -3.35 -0.82 18.03
N ALA A 89 -3.27 0.41 17.51
CA ALA A 89 -3.91 0.79 16.25
C ALA A 89 -3.40 -0.07 15.07
N ASN A 90 -2.08 -0.32 15.00
CA ASN A 90 -1.50 -1.19 13.98
C ASN A 90 -1.94 -2.65 14.16
N LEU A 91 -1.94 -3.18 15.38
CA LEU A 91 -2.40 -4.55 15.64
C LEU A 91 -3.89 -4.74 15.29
N ILE A 92 -4.76 -3.80 15.65
CA ILE A 92 -6.18 -3.83 15.25
C ILE A 92 -6.29 -3.86 13.72
N LYS A 93 -5.56 -2.98 13.04
CA LYS A 93 -5.57 -2.86 11.57
C LYS A 93 -5.07 -4.13 10.88
N TYR A 94 -3.98 -4.74 11.36
CA TYR A 94 -3.39 -5.93 10.73
C TYR A 94 -4.08 -7.23 11.12
N ILE A 95 -4.49 -7.42 12.38
CA ILE A 95 -5.21 -8.61 12.83
C ILE A 95 -6.59 -8.69 12.16
N SER A 96 -7.32 -7.57 12.05
CA SER A 96 -8.61 -7.55 11.33
C SER A 96 -8.48 -7.95 9.87
N ALA A 97 -7.33 -7.69 9.24
CA ALA A 97 -7.08 -7.99 7.85
C ALA A 97 -6.44 -9.37 7.61
N ASP A 98 -5.80 -9.97 8.62
CA ASP A 98 -5.23 -11.31 8.56
C ASP A 98 -6.30 -12.39 8.39
N GLY A 99 -7.50 -12.14 8.92
CA GLY A 99 -8.68 -13.01 8.78
C GLY A 99 -8.70 -14.22 9.72
N GLU A 100 -7.70 -14.36 10.60
CA GLU A 100 -7.67 -15.44 11.60
C GLU A 100 -8.69 -15.21 12.74
N TYR A 101 -8.88 -13.95 13.14
CA TYR A 101 -9.80 -13.54 14.19
C TYR A 101 -10.76 -12.44 13.74
N THR A 102 -11.99 -12.45 14.25
CA THR A 102 -12.95 -11.35 14.16
C THR A 102 -12.76 -10.41 15.35
N LEU A 103 -12.37 -9.15 15.08
CA LEU A 103 -12.10 -8.18 16.15
C LEU A 103 -13.39 -7.57 16.74
N GLN A 104 -13.44 -7.51 18.07
CA GLN A 104 -14.49 -6.87 18.87
C GLN A 104 -14.19 -5.38 19.17
N ASN A 105 -13.11 -4.82 18.63
CA ASN A 105 -12.73 -3.43 18.87
C ASN A 105 -13.78 -2.42 18.32
N GLY A 106 -14.34 -1.62 19.23
CA GLY A 106 -15.24 -0.50 18.94
C GLY A 106 -14.53 0.82 18.57
N ASN A 107 -13.19 0.85 18.57
CA ASN A 107 -12.44 2.07 18.33
C ASN A 107 -12.84 2.70 16.98
N LEU A 108 -12.98 4.03 17.00
CA LEU A 108 -13.33 4.85 15.84
C LEU A 108 -12.29 4.76 14.71
N GLY A 109 -11.17 4.04 14.87
CA GLY A 109 -10.10 4.06 13.87
C GLY A 109 -9.66 5.49 13.54
N ILE A 110 -9.69 6.43 14.49
CA ILE A 110 -9.33 7.84 14.25
C ILE A 110 -7.88 8.12 14.66
N SER A 111 -7.29 7.31 15.54
CA SER A 111 -5.94 7.57 16.01
C SER A 111 -4.90 7.34 14.90
N ASN A 112 -4.33 8.44 14.40
CA ASN A 112 -3.06 8.47 13.68
C ASN A 112 -2.17 9.53 14.34
N HIS A 113 -1.70 9.23 15.53
CA HIS A 113 -0.82 10.16 16.25
C HIS A 113 0.56 10.16 15.58
N GLN A 114 1.07 11.37 15.30
CA GLN A 114 2.48 11.57 15.00
C GLN A 114 3.22 11.78 16.31
N TYR A 115 4.28 11.00 16.53
CA TYR A 115 5.13 11.11 17.72
C TYR A 115 6.59 10.80 17.36
N HIS A 116 7.50 11.19 18.25
CA HIS A 116 8.94 11.02 18.07
C HIS A 116 9.31 9.55 17.86
N GLU A 117 10.28 9.25 17.00
CA GLU A 117 10.79 7.89 16.72
C GLU A 117 9.81 6.87 16.10
N LYS A 118 8.70 7.30 15.49
CA LYS A 118 7.72 6.39 14.84
C LYS A 118 8.34 5.33 13.90
N LYS A 119 9.45 5.66 13.21
CA LYS A 119 10.20 4.68 12.37
C LYS A 119 10.79 3.52 13.18
N VAL A 120 11.31 3.80 14.38
CA VAL A 120 11.88 2.79 15.29
C VAL A 120 10.79 1.84 15.77
N TYR A 121 9.62 2.38 16.15
CA TYR A 121 8.46 1.57 16.57
C TYR A 121 7.85 0.77 15.43
N TRP A 122 7.98 1.22 14.18
CA TRP A 122 7.55 0.44 13.03
C TRP A 122 8.41 -0.82 12.84
N GLU A 123 9.74 -0.71 12.99
CA GLU A 123 10.60 -1.91 12.96
C GLU A 123 10.28 -2.84 14.15
N LEU A 124 10.08 -2.28 15.34
CA LEU A 124 9.62 -3.07 16.51
C LEU A 124 8.27 -3.77 16.23
N PHE A 125 7.33 -3.11 15.56
CA PHE A 125 6.05 -3.68 15.17
C PHE A 125 6.22 -4.86 14.20
N LYS A 126 7.15 -4.78 13.23
CA LYS A 126 7.44 -5.91 12.34
C LYS A 126 7.93 -7.13 13.11
N ASP A 127 8.84 -6.92 14.05
CA ASP A 127 9.36 -8.00 14.90
C ASP A 127 8.25 -8.61 15.78
N ILE A 128 7.41 -7.77 16.39
CA ILE A 128 6.23 -8.20 17.15
C ILE A 128 5.30 -9.02 16.25
N TRP A 129 5.04 -8.56 15.02
CA TRP A 129 4.17 -9.25 14.07
C TRP A 129 4.71 -10.64 13.71
N ASP A 130 6.00 -10.76 13.42
CA ASP A 130 6.61 -12.05 13.11
C ASP A 130 6.59 -13.01 14.32
N GLU A 131 6.71 -12.50 15.55
CA GLU A 131 6.52 -13.31 16.76
C GLU A 131 5.06 -13.77 16.93
N LEU A 132 4.09 -12.88 16.69
CA LEU A 132 2.66 -13.26 16.68
C LEU A 132 2.37 -14.35 15.64
N ARG A 133 3.06 -14.34 14.50
CA ARG A 133 2.97 -15.41 13.49
C ARG A 133 3.57 -16.72 13.98
N GLN A 134 4.72 -16.68 14.65
CA GLN A 134 5.34 -17.87 15.26
C GLN A 134 4.45 -18.49 16.34
N LEU A 135 3.75 -17.67 17.11
CA LEU A 135 2.78 -18.10 18.13
C LEU A 135 1.44 -18.57 17.55
N GLY A 136 1.24 -18.48 16.23
CA GLY A 136 -0.01 -18.86 15.56
C GLY A 136 -1.18 -17.91 15.84
N ILE A 137 -0.91 -16.70 16.34
CA ILE A 137 -1.92 -15.65 16.55
C ILE A 137 -2.21 -14.90 15.24
N ALA A 138 -1.20 -14.77 14.39
CA ALA A 138 -1.34 -14.26 13.03
C ALA A 138 -0.88 -15.33 12.03
N ARG A 139 -1.40 -15.30 10.80
CA ARG A 139 -1.05 -16.28 9.77
C ARG A 139 -0.16 -15.69 8.67
N HIS A 140 -0.47 -14.51 8.18
CA HIS A 140 0.15 -13.95 6.99
C HIS A 140 1.21 -12.90 7.29
N SER A 141 2.15 -12.71 6.36
CA SER A 141 3.14 -11.62 6.45
C SER A 141 2.48 -10.26 6.24
N LEU A 142 3.14 -9.20 6.72
CA LEU A 142 2.67 -7.83 6.50
C LEU A 142 2.52 -7.50 5.01
N ASP A 143 3.45 -7.95 4.15
CA ASP A 143 3.37 -7.72 2.70
C ASP A 143 2.16 -8.40 2.06
N TYR A 144 1.82 -9.61 2.50
CA TYR A 144 0.62 -10.30 2.04
C TYR A 144 -0.64 -9.52 2.45
N ILE A 145 -0.70 -9.08 3.72
CA ILE A 145 -1.85 -8.37 4.26
C ILE A 145 -2.01 -7.01 3.57
N ASN A 146 -0.93 -6.25 3.42
CA ASN A 146 -0.93 -4.93 2.75
C ASN A 146 -1.54 -4.99 1.34
N ASN A 147 -1.35 -6.11 0.64
CA ASN A 147 -1.87 -6.33 -0.70
C ASN A 147 -3.31 -6.88 -0.74
N SER A 148 -3.84 -7.34 0.40
CA SER A 148 -5.17 -7.94 0.52
C SER A 148 -6.31 -6.91 0.48
N ASP A 149 -7.45 -7.32 -0.06
CA ASP A 149 -8.66 -6.50 -0.07
C ASP A 149 -9.19 -6.20 1.34
N LEU A 150 -9.08 -7.17 2.26
CA LEU A 150 -9.49 -7.00 3.67
C LEU A 150 -8.73 -5.85 4.33
N PHE A 151 -7.43 -5.73 4.08
CA PHE A 151 -6.64 -4.62 4.58
C PHE A 151 -7.00 -3.32 3.84
N LYS A 152 -7.05 -3.34 2.51
CA LYS A 152 -7.29 -2.15 1.68
C LYS A 152 -8.59 -1.44 2.05
N TYR A 153 -9.64 -2.20 2.29
CA TYR A 153 -10.99 -1.72 2.59
C TYR A 153 -11.39 -1.89 4.07
N SER A 154 -10.41 -2.15 4.96
CA SER A 154 -10.67 -2.31 6.39
C SER A 154 -11.30 -1.04 6.97
N PRO A 155 -12.41 -1.15 7.74
CA PRO A 155 -12.98 -0.02 8.46
C PRO A 155 -12.12 0.44 9.65
N TYR A 156 -11.04 -0.28 9.96
CA TYR A 156 -10.11 0.08 11.04
C TYR A 156 -8.92 0.92 10.53
N LYS A 157 -8.93 1.33 9.26
CA LYS A 157 -7.93 2.26 8.74
C LYS A 157 -8.14 3.65 9.34
N SER A 158 -7.03 4.27 9.72
CA SER A 158 -7.04 5.65 10.19
C SER A 158 -7.56 6.60 9.13
N LEU A 159 -8.53 7.42 9.50
CA LEU A 159 -9.04 8.49 8.64
C LEU A 159 -8.15 9.73 8.74
N SER A 160 -8.02 10.44 7.64
CA SER A 160 -7.41 11.78 7.62
C SER A 160 -8.36 12.83 8.20
N LYS A 161 -7.82 13.99 8.61
CA LYS A 161 -8.62 15.15 9.05
C LYS A 161 -9.68 15.57 8.02
N GLU A 162 -9.35 15.53 6.73
CA GLU A 162 -10.32 15.85 5.67
C GLU A 162 -11.46 14.81 5.60
N GLN A 163 -11.15 13.52 5.75
CA GLN A 163 -12.17 12.47 5.80
C GLN A 163 -13.06 12.60 7.05
N ILE A 164 -12.49 12.94 8.21
CA ILE A 164 -13.25 13.20 9.44
C ILE A 164 -14.20 14.39 9.23
N LYS A 165 -13.73 15.48 8.62
CA LYS A 165 -14.59 16.61 8.24
C LYS A 165 -15.72 16.17 7.30
N GLY A 166 -15.40 15.34 6.30
CA GLY A 166 -16.39 14.73 5.41
C GLY A 166 -17.46 13.93 6.17
N LEU A 167 -17.08 13.14 7.17
CA LEU A 167 -18.03 12.42 8.03
C LEU A 167 -18.92 13.35 8.83
N LYS A 168 -18.36 14.38 9.48
CA LYS A 168 -19.14 15.37 10.25
C LYS A 168 -20.20 16.05 9.38
N MET A 169 -19.83 16.39 8.15
CA MET A 169 -20.73 16.98 7.16
C MET A 169 -21.83 15.98 6.73
N ILE A 170 -21.48 14.71 6.49
CA ILE A 170 -22.45 13.66 6.19
C ILE A 170 -23.45 13.49 7.33
N LEU A 171 -22.98 13.35 8.58
CA LEU A 171 -23.84 13.20 9.75
C LEU A 171 -24.76 14.42 9.94
N SER A 172 -24.24 15.62 9.70
CA SER A 172 -25.04 16.85 9.75
C SER A 172 -26.13 16.86 8.66
N CYS A 173 -25.85 16.36 7.46
CA CYS A 173 -26.85 16.21 6.39
C CYS A 173 -27.92 15.17 6.73
N LEU A 174 -27.58 14.11 7.46
CA LEU A 174 -28.56 13.14 7.92
C LEU A 174 -29.58 13.79 8.86
N LEU A 175 -29.14 14.71 9.73
CA LEU A 175 -29.98 15.47 10.66
C LEU A 175 -30.78 16.62 9.99
N ASP A 176 -30.37 17.10 8.81
CA ASP A 176 -31.09 18.15 8.07
C ASP A 176 -32.34 17.57 7.39
N LYS A 177 -33.53 17.91 7.89
CA LYS A 177 -34.81 17.44 7.33
C LYS A 177 -35.09 17.89 5.89
N GLN A 178 -34.43 18.95 5.41
CA GLN A 178 -34.55 19.40 4.02
C GLN A 178 -33.55 18.71 3.10
N ALA A 179 -32.48 18.14 3.65
CA ALA A 179 -31.51 17.38 2.89
C ALA A 179 -32.04 15.95 2.64
N LYS A 180 -32.03 15.52 1.39
CA LYS A 180 -32.30 14.14 0.99
C LYS A 180 -31.05 13.47 0.44
N VAL A 181 -30.20 14.22 -0.25
CA VAL A 181 -29.01 13.69 -0.92
C VAL A 181 -27.75 14.38 -0.42
N SER A 182 -26.74 13.61 -0.04
CA SER A 182 -25.36 14.05 0.15
C SER A 182 -24.52 13.55 -1.02
N LEU A 183 -24.18 14.44 -1.96
CA LEU A 183 -23.34 14.11 -3.10
C LEU A 183 -21.89 14.45 -2.78
N ILE A 184 -21.05 13.42 -2.67
CA ILE A 184 -19.65 13.54 -2.28
C ILE A 184 -18.77 13.36 -3.50
N HIS A 185 -18.19 14.46 -3.99
CA HIS A 185 -17.20 14.42 -5.06
C HIS A 185 -15.85 13.99 -4.50
N GLY A 186 -15.12 13.19 -5.28
CA GLY A 186 -13.72 12.93 -5.00
C GLY A 186 -13.06 12.17 -6.13
N GLY A 187 -11.80 12.47 -6.41
CA GLY A 187 -11.02 11.75 -7.42
C GLY A 187 -10.71 10.31 -7.03
N ALA A 188 -10.05 9.58 -7.93
CA ALA A 188 -9.52 8.26 -7.64
C ALA A 188 -8.64 8.31 -6.39
N GLY A 189 -8.78 7.36 -5.47
CA GLY A 189 -7.93 7.22 -4.29
C GLY A 189 -8.12 8.26 -3.16
N THR A 190 -9.13 9.13 -3.23
CA THR A 190 -9.48 10.04 -2.11
C THR A 190 -10.15 9.33 -0.92
N GLY A 191 -10.17 7.99 -0.92
CA GLY A 191 -10.69 7.18 0.17
C GLY A 191 -12.21 7.10 0.28
N LYS A 192 -12.95 7.37 -0.81
CA LYS A 192 -14.44 7.30 -0.87
C LYS A 192 -14.99 5.97 -0.33
N SER A 193 -14.49 4.84 -0.85
CA SER A 193 -14.90 3.50 -0.41
C SER A 193 -14.61 3.24 1.06
N ILE A 194 -13.42 3.64 1.54
CA ILE A 194 -13.07 3.52 2.97
C ILE A 194 -14.04 4.34 3.82
N LEU A 195 -14.36 5.57 3.39
CA LEU A 195 -15.31 6.44 4.09
C LEU A 195 -16.72 5.83 4.14
N ALA A 196 -17.17 5.23 3.04
CA ALA A 196 -18.47 4.56 2.96
C ALA A 196 -18.57 3.37 3.94
N ILE A 197 -17.56 2.51 3.95
CA ILE A 197 -17.48 1.33 4.82
C ILE A 197 -17.37 1.76 6.29
N PHE A 198 -16.54 2.77 6.55
CA PHE A 198 -16.36 3.35 7.87
C PHE A 198 -17.67 3.91 8.42
N LEU A 199 -18.37 4.74 7.64
CA LEU A 199 -19.66 5.31 8.03
C LEU A 199 -20.68 4.21 8.35
N PHE A 200 -20.71 3.14 7.54
CA PHE A 200 -21.59 2.01 7.78
C PHE A 200 -21.30 1.36 9.13
N LYS A 201 -20.02 1.10 9.43
CA LYS A 201 -19.60 0.57 10.72
C LYS A 201 -19.97 1.53 11.85
N LEU A 202 -19.63 2.81 11.73
CA LEU A 202 -19.90 3.85 12.72
C LEU A 202 -21.38 3.91 13.13
N LEU A 203 -22.28 3.83 12.15
CA LEU A 203 -23.72 3.86 12.39
C LEU A 203 -24.25 2.56 13.04
N LYS A 204 -23.62 1.40 12.80
CA LYS A 204 -24.02 0.12 13.41
C LYS A 204 -23.33 -0.21 14.74
N THR A 205 -22.18 0.37 15.06
CA THR A 205 -21.47 0.14 16.33
C THR A 205 -22.19 0.78 17.51
N ASP A 206 -22.41 0.06 18.60
CA ASP A 206 -23.15 0.57 19.75
C ASP A 206 -22.37 1.68 20.48
N LEU A 207 -23.11 2.65 21.05
CA LEU A 207 -22.48 3.82 21.69
C LEU A 207 -21.64 3.47 22.93
N GLU A 208 -21.87 2.29 23.52
CA GLU A 208 -21.15 1.76 24.68
C GLU A 208 -19.80 1.13 24.30
N ASP A 209 -19.60 0.79 23.03
CA ASP A 209 -18.37 0.16 22.54
C ASP A 209 -17.22 1.17 22.37
N PHE A 210 -17.54 2.47 22.42
CA PHE A 210 -16.57 3.54 22.25
C PHE A 210 -15.85 3.88 23.54
N ASN A 211 -14.51 3.97 23.48
CA ASN A 211 -13.70 4.39 24.60
C ASN A 211 -13.52 5.93 24.62
N TYR A 212 -14.26 6.60 25.49
CA TYR A 212 -14.24 8.06 25.62
C TYR A 212 -12.92 8.63 26.15
N SER A 213 -12.07 7.82 26.79
CA SER A 213 -10.83 8.31 27.40
C SER A 213 -9.81 8.80 26.39
N ASP A 214 -9.96 8.40 25.12
CA ASP A 214 -8.96 8.59 24.08
C ASP A 214 -9.39 9.64 23.04
N PHE A 215 -10.53 10.31 23.27
CA PHE A 215 -11.09 11.29 22.33
C PHE A 215 -10.39 12.64 22.48
N ASP A 216 -10.03 13.22 21.35
CA ASP A 216 -9.68 14.63 21.27
C ASP A 216 -10.92 15.51 20.98
N GLU A 217 -10.73 16.83 20.87
CA GLU A 217 -11.84 17.76 20.57
C GLU A 217 -12.53 17.45 19.23
N GLU A 218 -11.78 16.96 18.23
CA GLU A 218 -12.35 16.61 16.93
C GLU A 218 -13.24 15.37 17.04
N ASP A 219 -12.82 14.37 17.83
CA ASP A 219 -13.56 13.14 18.14
C ASP A 219 -14.85 13.43 18.91
N GLU A 220 -14.79 14.30 19.93
CA GLU A 220 -15.96 14.66 20.74
C GLU A 220 -17.08 15.28 19.88
N GLU A 221 -16.73 16.16 18.94
CA GLU A 221 -17.70 16.77 18.04
C GLU A 221 -18.33 15.73 17.09
N LEU A 222 -17.50 14.87 16.48
CA LEU A 222 -17.99 13.79 15.61
C LEU A 222 -18.94 12.87 16.38
N PHE A 223 -18.57 12.52 17.60
CA PHE A 223 -19.35 11.63 18.45
C PHE A 223 -20.66 12.27 18.93
N SER A 224 -20.65 13.58 19.21
CA SER A 224 -21.87 14.35 19.51
C SER A 224 -22.87 14.32 18.35
N LEU A 225 -22.39 14.45 17.11
CA LEU A 225 -23.22 14.29 15.91
C LEU A 225 -23.75 12.86 15.77
N LEU A 226 -22.89 11.85 15.96
CA LEU A 226 -23.29 10.44 15.90
C LEU A 226 -24.40 10.12 16.91
N LYS A 227 -24.27 10.60 18.15
CA LYS A 227 -25.30 10.47 19.20
C LYS A 227 -26.65 11.04 18.76
N LYS A 228 -26.66 12.23 18.15
CA LYS A 228 -27.87 12.85 17.63
C LYS A 228 -28.50 12.02 16.51
N VAL A 229 -27.68 11.54 15.57
CA VAL A 229 -28.14 10.69 14.45
C VAL A 229 -28.75 9.40 15.00
N LYS A 230 -28.09 8.71 15.92
CA LYS A 230 -28.62 7.48 16.51
C LYS A 230 -29.89 7.68 17.34
N HIS A 231 -30.07 8.86 17.93
CA HIS A 231 -31.31 9.22 18.61
C HIS A 231 -32.47 9.47 17.63
N GLU A 232 -32.20 10.07 16.47
CA GLU A 232 -33.21 10.28 15.42
C GLU A 232 -33.52 8.98 14.65
N PHE A 233 -32.52 8.12 14.48
CA PHE A 233 -32.61 6.87 13.73
C PHE A 233 -32.11 5.67 14.57
N SER A 234 -33.03 5.04 15.32
CA SER A 234 -32.70 3.98 16.29
C SER A 234 -32.28 2.64 15.64
N ASP A 235 -32.92 2.23 14.54
CA ASP A 235 -32.47 1.10 13.72
C ASP A 235 -32.62 1.43 12.23
N LEU A 236 -31.55 1.95 11.63
CA LEU A 236 -31.52 2.26 10.21
C LEU A 236 -31.50 0.98 9.37
N ASN A 237 -32.50 0.84 8.49
CA ASN A 237 -32.45 -0.05 7.35
C ASN A 237 -31.56 0.56 6.26
N MET A 238 -30.30 0.10 6.22
CA MET A 238 -29.26 0.65 5.37
C MET A 238 -28.84 -0.30 4.25
N ALA A 239 -28.45 0.28 3.12
CA ALA A 239 -27.84 -0.47 2.02
C ALA A 239 -26.59 0.25 1.47
N LEU A 240 -25.50 -0.50 1.31
CA LEU A 240 -24.33 -0.09 0.53
C LEU A 240 -24.49 -0.59 -0.91
N VAL A 241 -24.81 0.30 -1.83
CA VAL A 241 -25.01 0.00 -3.25
C VAL A 241 -23.69 0.11 -3.98
N ILE A 242 -23.29 -0.99 -4.61
CA ILE A 242 -22.09 -1.06 -5.47
C ILE A 242 -22.50 -1.60 -6.84
N PRO A 243 -22.48 -0.77 -7.91
CA PRO A 243 -22.87 -1.19 -9.25
C PRO A 243 -22.04 -2.36 -9.81
N MET A 244 -20.75 -2.39 -9.48
CA MET A 244 -19.79 -3.37 -10.00
C MET A 244 -19.86 -4.71 -9.27
N ALA A 245 -20.15 -5.79 -9.97
CA ALA A 245 -20.31 -7.11 -9.36
C ALA A 245 -19.02 -7.65 -8.70
N SER A 246 -17.85 -7.49 -9.32
CA SER A 246 -16.57 -7.94 -8.76
C SER A 246 -16.23 -7.19 -7.47
N PHE A 247 -16.24 -5.86 -7.53
CA PHE A 247 -15.98 -5.02 -6.37
C PHE A 247 -17.02 -5.20 -5.27
N ARG A 248 -18.30 -5.35 -5.63
CA ARG A 248 -19.37 -5.68 -4.69
C ARG A 248 -19.06 -6.98 -3.93
N LYS A 249 -18.61 -8.03 -4.62
CA LYS A 249 -18.23 -9.30 -3.99
C LYS A 249 -17.08 -9.10 -3.00
N THR A 250 -16.08 -8.29 -3.36
CA THR A 250 -14.97 -7.93 -2.47
C THR A 250 -15.49 -7.25 -1.19
N ILE A 251 -16.32 -6.22 -1.32
CA ILE A 251 -16.86 -5.50 -0.15
C ILE A 251 -17.84 -6.36 0.67
N SER A 252 -18.63 -7.22 0.04
CA SER A 252 -19.46 -8.21 0.75
C SER A 252 -18.61 -9.14 1.62
N ASN A 253 -17.41 -9.54 1.16
CA ASN A 253 -16.48 -10.33 1.95
C ASN A 253 -15.89 -9.51 3.11
N VAL A 254 -15.56 -8.23 2.90
CA VAL A 254 -15.11 -7.34 3.98
C VAL A 254 -16.19 -7.24 5.06
N PHE A 255 -17.44 -6.95 4.67
CA PHE A 255 -18.57 -6.85 5.60
C PHE A 255 -18.82 -8.14 6.39
N LYS A 256 -18.57 -9.31 5.79
CA LYS A 256 -18.70 -10.60 6.47
C LYS A 256 -17.70 -10.77 7.64
N ASN A 257 -16.54 -10.14 7.56
CA ASN A 257 -15.46 -10.27 8.53
C ASN A 257 -15.41 -9.12 9.56
N VAL A 258 -16.36 -8.19 9.51
CA VAL A 258 -16.45 -7.06 10.44
C VAL A 258 -17.64 -7.27 11.37
N ASN A 259 -17.40 -7.20 12.67
CA ASN A 259 -18.45 -7.36 13.68
C ASN A 259 -19.56 -6.31 13.48
N GLY A 260 -20.83 -6.73 13.63
CA GLY A 260 -22.01 -5.88 13.42
C GLY A 260 -22.42 -5.64 11.96
N LEU A 261 -21.62 -6.08 10.98
CA LEU A 261 -21.92 -5.95 9.56
C LEU A 261 -22.37 -7.27 8.92
N SER A 262 -23.06 -7.19 7.79
CA SER A 262 -23.52 -8.36 7.04
C SER A 262 -23.29 -8.19 5.55
N ALA A 263 -22.87 -9.27 4.88
CA ALA A 263 -22.74 -9.30 3.42
C ALA A 263 -24.05 -8.92 2.69
N LYS A 264 -25.23 -9.12 3.30
CA LYS A 264 -26.54 -8.78 2.73
C LYS A 264 -26.79 -7.27 2.66
N MET A 265 -26.06 -6.47 3.43
CA MET A 265 -26.16 -5.01 3.40
C MET A 265 -25.50 -4.41 2.15
N VAL A 266 -24.63 -5.18 1.49
CA VAL A 266 -23.92 -4.77 0.28
C VAL A 266 -24.68 -5.31 -0.94
N ILE A 267 -25.34 -4.42 -1.68
CA ILE A 267 -26.30 -4.79 -2.74
C ILE A 267 -25.92 -4.20 -4.10
N GLY A 268 -26.49 -4.79 -5.16
CA GLY A 268 -26.47 -4.19 -6.49
C GLY A 268 -27.63 -3.21 -6.70
N PRO A 269 -27.53 -2.28 -7.68
CA PRO A 269 -28.61 -1.35 -7.99
C PRO A 269 -29.94 -2.02 -8.32
N SER A 270 -29.92 -3.22 -8.92
CA SER A 270 -31.14 -3.98 -9.22
C SER A 270 -31.97 -4.35 -8.00
N GLU A 271 -31.36 -4.42 -6.82
CA GLU A 271 -32.03 -4.81 -5.59
C GLU A 271 -32.78 -3.64 -4.96
N LEU A 272 -32.43 -2.40 -5.32
CA LEU A 272 -33.14 -1.19 -4.88
C LEU A 272 -34.60 -1.21 -5.27
N ALA A 273 -34.96 -1.77 -6.43
CA ALA A 273 -36.35 -1.85 -6.87
C ALA A 273 -37.25 -2.76 -6.00
N LYS A 274 -36.69 -3.47 -5.00
CA LYS A 274 -37.42 -4.41 -4.14
C LYS A 274 -37.82 -3.82 -2.79
N ASN A 275 -37.03 -2.90 -2.24
CA ASN A 275 -37.18 -2.40 -0.88
C ASN A 275 -36.96 -0.89 -0.82
N LYS A 276 -37.57 -0.24 0.16
CA LYS A 276 -37.19 1.12 0.59
C LYS A 276 -36.17 1.04 1.72
N TYR A 277 -35.33 2.06 1.80
CA TYR A 277 -34.25 2.15 2.76
C TYR A 277 -34.27 3.52 3.43
N ASP A 278 -33.95 3.55 4.73
CA ASP A 278 -33.83 4.82 5.46
C ASP A 278 -32.58 5.56 5.00
N LEU A 279 -31.49 4.81 4.75
CA LEU A 279 -30.24 5.33 4.22
C LEU A 279 -29.65 4.43 3.14
N ILE A 280 -29.44 5.00 1.95
CA ILE A 280 -28.67 4.39 0.88
C ILE A 280 -27.30 5.05 0.82
N ILE A 281 -26.24 4.25 0.83
CA ILE A 281 -24.88 4.71 0.54
C ILE A 281 -24.50 4.11 -0.80
N VAL A 282 -24.19 4.93 -1.80
CA VAL A 282 -23.72 4.49 -3.10
C VAL A 282 -22.23 4.75 -3.20
N ASP A 283 -21.45 3.68 -3.34
CA ASP A 283 -20.06 3.77 -3.73
C ASP A 283 -19.92 3.57 -5.25
N GLU A 284 -18.88 4.16 -5.84
CA GLU A 284 -18.68 4.16 -7.29
C GLU A 284 -19.93 4.70 -8.04
N GLY A 285 -20.54 5.78 -7.56
CA GLY A 285 -21.81 6.32 -8.09
C GLY A 285 -21.75 6.67 -9.58
N HIS A 286 -20.58 7.04 -10.08
CA HIS A 286 -20.31 7.26 -11.51
C HIS A 286 -20.50 6.00 -12.39
N ARG A 287 -20.69 4.82 -11.78
CA ARG A 287 -20.92 3.52 -12.42
C ARG A 287 -22.36 3.04 -12.34
N LEU A 288 -23.25 3.82 -11.71
CA LEU A 288 -24.68 3.65 -11.87
C LEU A 288 -25.01 3.68 -13.35
N ARG A 289 -25.98 2.89 -13.78
CA ARG A 289 -26.19 2.61 -15.19
C ARG A 289 -27.43 3.30 -15.75
N ARG A 290 -27.38 3.59 -17.04
CA ARG A 290 -28.52 3.90 -17.90
C ARG A 290 -28.75 2.76 -18.89
N ARG A 291 -29.88 2.78 -19.61
CA ARG A 291 -30.28 1.75 -20.56
C ARG A 291 -29.47 1.73 -21.88
N VAL A 292 -28.15 1.66 -21.80
CA VAL A 292 -27.21 1.64 -22.93
C VAL A 292 -26.24 0.50 -22.74
N ASN A 293 -26.10 -0.35 -23.77
CA ASN A 293 -25.14 -1.45 -23.82
C ASN A 293 -25.01 -2.31 -22.55
N LEU A 294 -26.15 -2.74 -22.00
CA LEU A 294 -26.24 -3.48 -20.73
C LEU A 294 -26.09 -5.00 -20.88
N GLY A 295 -25.98 -5.53 -22.10
CA GLY A 295 -25.91 -6.97 -22.36
C GLY A 295 -27.09 -7.72 -21.72
N SER A 296 -26.82 -8.78 -20.95
CA SER A 296 -27.86 -9.56 -20.26
C SER A 296 -28.64 -8.77 -19.21
N TYR A 297 -28.14 -7.61 -18.78
CA TYR A 297 -28.79 -6.79 -17.76
C TYR A 297 -29.93 -5.91 -18.30
N PHE A 298 -30.13 -5.80 -19.63
CA PHE A 298 -31.22 -5.03 -20.22
C PHE A 298 -32.60 -5.44 -19.66
N GLY A 299 -32.88 -6.74 -19.57
CA GLY A 299 -34.18 -7.22 -19.05
C GLY A 299 -34.41 -6.83 -17.59
N THR A 300 -33.37 -6.95 -16.75
CA THR A 300 -33.45 -6.54 -15.33
C THR A 300 -33.67 -5.04 -15.20
N PHE A 301 -32.99 -4.23 -16.01
CA PHE A 301 -33.16 -2.79 -16.00
C PHE A 301 -34.59 -2.37 -16.36
N ASP A 302 -35.15 -2.97 -17.42
CA ASP A 302 -36.50 -2.68 -17.89
C ASP A 302 -37.56 -3.01 -16.83
N ILE A 303 -37.49 -4.22 -16.27
CA ILE A 303 -38.42 -4.69 -15.23
C ILE A 303 -38.37 -3.79 -14.00
N ASN A 304 -37.17 -3.37 -13.58
CA ASN A 304 -37.01 -2.52 -12.41
C ASN A 304 -37.48 -1.09 -12.64
N SER A 305 -37.21 -0.53 -13.82
CA SER A 305 -37.71 0.80 -14.18
C SER A 305 -39.23 0.82 -14.18
N GLU A 306 -39.86 -0.20 -14.78
CA GLU A 306 -41.32 -0.34 -14.80
C GLU A 306 -41.90 -0.50 -13.39
N LYS A 307 -41.30 -1.33 -12.53
CA LYS A 307 -41.72 -1.49 -11.13
C LYS A 307 -41.66 -0.19 -10.33
N LEU A 308 -40.70 0.67 -10.64
CA LEU A 308 -40.52 1.97 -10.01
C LEU A 308 -41.36 3.07 -10.69
N GLY A 309 -42.14 2.75 -11.73
CA GLY A 309 -42.94 3.72 -12.47
C GLY A 309 -42.09 4.71 -13.28
N LEU A 310 -40.87 4.35 -13.65
CA LEU A 310 -39.92 5.18 -14.39
C LEU A 310 -39.87 4.79 -15.88
N ASP A 311 -39.71 5.78 -16.75
CA ASP A 311 -39.41 5.51 -18.16
C ASP A 311 -37.98 5.00 -18.31
N LYS A 312 -37.86 3.74 -18.71
CA LYS A 312 -36.59 3.04 -18.93
C LYS A 312 -35.67 3.71 -19.97
N PHE A 313 -36.19 4.55 -20.86
CA PHE A 313 -35.38 5.24 -21.87
C PHE A 313 -34.76 6.55 -21.38
N THR A 314 -35.35 7.16 -20.36
CA THR A 314 -34.89 8.45 -19.82
C THR A 314 -34.32 8.35 -18.41
N SER A 315 -34.68 7.30 -17.66
CA SER A 315 -34.19 7.03 -16.31
C SER A 315 -32.85 6.30 -16.29
N SER A 316 -32.24 6.31 -15.11
CA SER A 316 -31.00 5.64 -14.75
C SER A 316 -31.11 5.03 -13.36
N GLU A 317 -30.12 4.22 -12.98
CA GLU A 317 -30.02 3.68 -11.61
C GLU A 317 -29.83 4.80 -10.56
N LEU A 318 -29.40 6.01 -10.96
CA LEU A 318 -29.36 7.18 -10.07
C LEU A 318 -30.76 7.58 -9.62
N ASP A 319 -31.74 7.53 -10.51
CA ASP A 319 -33.14 7.81 -10.19
C ASP A 319 -33.70 6.77 -9.21
N TRP A 320 -33.28 5.50 -9.33
CA TRP A 320 -33.67 4.44 -8.41
C TRP A 320 -33.16 4.70 -6.99
N VAL A 321 -31.91 5.15 -6.86
CA VAL A 321 -31.30 5.53 -5.57
C VAL A 321 -32.10 6.65 -4.93
N VAL A 322 -32.31 7.76 -5.65
CA VAL A 322 -33.03 8.93 -5.12
C VAL A 322 -34.49 8.59 -4.77
N MET A 323 -35.14 7.69 -5.51
CA MET A 323 -36.52 7.29 -5.25
C MET A 323 -36.65 6.37 -4.03
N GLN A 324 -35.73 5.42 -3.84
CA GLN A 324 -35.87 4.36 -2.83
C GLN A 324 -35.24 4.67 -1.47
N GLY A 325 -34.35 5.67 -1.40
CA GLY A 325 -33.77 6.13 -0.14
C GLY A 325 -34.53 7.32 0.45
N GLU A 326 -34.81 7.28 1.76
CA GLU A 326 -35.21 8.49 2.49
C GLU A 326 -34.06 9.48 2.57
N LYS A 327 -32.86 8.98 2.85
CA LYS A 327 -31.57 9.66 2.72
C LYS A 327 -30.68 8.90 1.75
N SER A 328 -29.88 9.61 0.96
CA SER A 328 -28.91 8.99 0.03
C SER A 328 -27.56 9.70 0.11
N ILE A 329 -26.49 8.95 0.30
CA ILE A 329 -25.11 9.42 0.20
C ILE A 329 -24.52 8.83 -1.06
N ILE A 330 -24.01 9.66 -1.97
CA ILE A 330 -23.53 9.21 -3.28
C ILE A 330 -22.08 9.66 -3.45
N PHE A 331 -21.16 8.70 -3.50
CA PHE A 331 -19.76 8.95 -3.79
C PHE A 331 -19.54 9.00 -5.31
N TYR A 332 -19.18 10.17 -5.82
CA TYR A 332 -19.10 10.45 -7.25
C TYR A 332 -17.70 10.87 -7.68
N ASP A 333 -17.27 10.37 -8.84
CA ASP A 333 -16.04 10.74 -9.51
C ASP A 333 -16.34 10.96 -10.99
N GLN A 334 -16.35 12.23 -11.42
CA GLN A 334 -16.71 12.59 -12.78
C GLN A 334 -15.73 12.07 -13.84
N TYR A 335 -14.49 11.73 -13.47
CA TYR A 335 -13.45 11.32 -14.40
C TYR A 335 -13.32 9.80 -14.55
N GLN A 336 -14.04 9.04 -13.73
CA GLN A 336 -14.02 7.57 -13.78
C GLN A 336 -15.23 6.96 -14.52
N SER A 337 -16.07 7.79 -15.17
CA SER A 337 -17.10 7.30 -16.10
C SER A 337 -16.47 6.77 -17.39
N ILE A 338 -16.20 5.47 -17.39
CA ILE A 338 -15.47 4.74 -18.45
C ILE A 338 -16.34 3.66 -19.15
N LYS A 339 -17.67 3.69 -19.00
CA LYS A 339 -18.58 2.86 -19.83
C LYS A 339 -19.69 3.70 -20.44
N PRO A 340 -20.10 3.44 -21.70
CA PRO A 340 -21.25 4.13 -22.30
C PRO A 340 -22.56 3.92 -21.52
N SER A 341 -22.64 2.81 -20.79
CA SER A 341 -23.73 2.46 -19.90
C SER A 341 -23.79 3.29 -18.63
N ASP A 342 -22.73 4.02 -18.26
CA ASP A 342 -22.71 4.81 -17.04
C ASP A 342 -23.73 5.97 -17.11
N THR A 343 -24.24 6.38 -15.96
CA THR A 343 -25.09 7.56 -15.79
C THR A 343 -24.30 8.79 -16.22
N LEU A 344 -24.96 9.65 -17.00
CA LEU A 344 -24.35 10.83 -17.57
C LEU A 344 -23.97 11.87 -16.51
N LYS A 345 -22.89 12.61 -16.77
CA LYS A 345 -22.42 13.73 -15.91
C LYS A 345 -23.51 14.77 -15.71
N GLU A 346 -24.32 15.03 -16.72
CA GLU A 346 -25.43 15.98 -16.70
C GLU A 346 -26.49 15.60 -15.67
N ASN A 347 -26.69 14.31 -15.40
CA ASN A 347 -27.66 13.86 -14.40
C ASN A 347 -27.16 14.14 -12.98
N PHE A 348 -25.85 13.99 -12.73
CA PHE A 348 -25.24 14.39 -11.45
C PHE A 348 -25.28 15.91 -11.28
N LYS A 349 -24.96 16.70 -12.33
CA LYS A 349 -25.09 18.16 -12.29
C LYS A 349 -26.52 18.63 -12.01
N LYS A 350 -27.53 17.96 -12.57
CA LYS A 350 -28.93 18.25 -12.23
C LYS A 350 -29.20 17.97 -10.75
N LEU A 351 -28.75 16.81 -10.26
CA LEU A 351 -28.90 16.45 -8.85
C LEU A 351 -28.19 17.44 -7.91
N GLU A 352 -27.01 17.94 -8.27
CA GLU A 352 -26.28 18.99 -7.55
C GLU A 352 -27.10 20.27 -7.39
N SER A 353 -27.92 20.60 -8.38
CA SER A 353 -28.74 21.82 -8.38
C SER A 353 -30.05 21.71 -7.59
N GLU A 354 -30.42 20.51 -7.13
CA GLU A 354 -31.65 20.29 -6.36
C GLU A 354 -31.54 20.86 -4.94
N SER A 355 -32.61 21.50 -4.45
CA SER A 355 -32.60 22.16 -3.13
C SER A 355 -32.42 21.20 -1.96
N PHE A 356 -32.73 19.91 -2.16
CA PHE A 356 -32.55 18.84 -1.19
C PHE A 356 -31.16 18.19 -1.24
N THR A 357 -30.28 18.63 -2.16
CA THR A 357 -28.92 18.09 -2.27
C THR A 357 -27.94 18.95 -1.49
N ARG A 358 -26.98 18.28 -0.84
CA ARG A 358 -25.80 18.88 -0.21
C ARG A 358 -24.57 18.30 -0.89
N VAL A 359 -23.64 19.17 -1.26
CA VAL A 359 -22.46 18.79 -2.05
C VAL A 359 -21.22 19.02 -1.20
N GLU A 360 -20.32 18.03 -1.16
CA GLU A 360 -19.00 18.14 -0.55
C GLU A 360 -17.95 17.58 -1.51
N LYS A 361 -16.70 18.01 -1.36
CA LYS A 361 -15.57 17.53 -2.18
C LYS A 361 -14.41 17.07 -1.31
N LEU A 362 -14.00 15.82 -1.51
CA LEU A 362 -12.76 15.25 -1.00
C LEU A 362 -11.63 15.53 -1.99
N ASN A 363 -10.63 16.30 -1.56
CA ASN A 363 -9.55 16.80 -2.40
C ASN A 363 -8.25 16.01 -2.24
N THR A 364 -7.97 15.47 -1.06
CA THR A 364 -6.69 14.77 -0.82
C THR A 364 -6.69 13.38 -1.45
N GLN A 365 -5.73 13.16 -2.36
CA GLN A 365 -5.38 11.85 -2.89
C GLN A 365 -4.46 11.10 -1.90
N PHE A 366 -4.83 9.87 -1.53
CA PHE A 366 -4.03 9.01 -0.64
C PHE A 366 -3.38 7.82 -1.35
N ARG A 367 -3.88 7.44 -2.53
CA ARG A 367 -3.46 6.20 -3.20
C ARG A 367 -2.09 6.29 -3.85
N VAL A 368 -1.88 7.33 -4.64
CA VAL A 368 -0.69 7.48 -5.50
C VAL A 368 0.35 8.32 -4.79
N ARG A 369 1.58 7.82 -4.64
CA ARG A 369 2.66 8.55 -3.94
C ARG A 369 3.11 9.83 -4.65
N GLY A 370 2.79 9.97 -5.93
CA GLY A 370 2.93 11.24 -6.67
C GLY A 370 2.03 12.37 -6.14
N GLY A 371 1.06 12.04 -5.28
CA GLY A 371 0.20 13.01 -4.60
C GLY A 371 -0.69 13.80 -5.56
N ASN A 372 -1.24 14.91 -5.05
CA ASN A 372 -2.17 15.75 -5.81
C ASN A 372 -1.53 16.39 -7.04
N GLU A 373 -0.22 16.69 -7.01
CA GLU A 373 0.48 17.30 -8.15
C GLU A 373 0.58 16.34 -9.34
N TYR A 374 0.85 15.06 -9.09
CA TYR A 374 0.78 14.04 -10.14
C TYR A 374 -0.63 13.92 -10.73
N VAL A 375 -1.66 13.85 -9.87
CA VAL A 375 -3.05 13.76 -10.32
C VAL A 375 -3.43 14.98 -11.18
N LYS A 376 -3.09 16.19 -10.73
CA LYS A 376 -3.32 17.43 -11.49
C LYS A 376 -2.58 17.43 -12.83
N LEU A 377 -1.32 16.99 -12.86
CA LEU A 377 -0.55 16.87 -14.10
C LEU A 377 -1.27 15.95 -15.09
N ILE A 378 -1.69 14.75 -14.66
CA ILE A 378 -2.42 13.81 -15.53
C ILE A 378 -3.74 14.42 -16.02
N HIS A 379 -4.47 15.15 -15.19
CA HIS A 379 -5.66 15.86 -15.67
C HIS A 379 -5.32 16.91 -16.71
N ASN A 380 -4.36 17.78 -16.42
CA ASN A 380 -3.99 18.88 -17.32
C ASN A 380 -3.47 18.35 -18.67
N LEU A 381 -2.63 17.32 -18.68
CA LEU A 381 -2.06 16.71 -19.89
C LEU A 381 -3.11 16.25 -20.90
N PHE A 382 -4.29 15.86 -20.42
CA PHE A 382 -5.34 15.29 -21.26
C PHE A 382 -6.60 16.17 -21.38
N ASP A 383 -6.88 17.03 -20.39
CA ASP A 383 -8.07 17.88 -20.36
C ASP A 383 -7.78 19.30 -20.92
N GLU A 384 -6.60 19.86 -20.64
CA GLU A 384 -6.20 21.23 -21.04
C GLU A 384 -4.71 21.30 -21.46
N PRO A 385 -4.29 20.60 -22.52
CA PRO A 385 -2.87 20.41 -22.86
C PRO A 385 -2.11 21.71 -23.19
N SER A 386 -2.80 22.75 -23.65
CA SER A 386 -2.20 24.05 -24.00
C SER A 386 -1.91 24.97 -22.80
N GLY A 387 -2.48 24.68 -21.62
CA GLY A 387 -2.37 25.53 -20.43
C GLY A 387 -1.20 25.19 -19.48
N ILE A 388 -0.38 24.20 -19.82
CA ILE A 388 0.60 23.61 -18.88
C ILE A 388 1.95 24.31 -19.00
N PRO A 389 2.54 24.79 -17.89
CA PRO A 389 3.92 25.23 -17.89
C PRO A 389 4.86 24.11 -18.35
N LEU A 390 5.80 24.44 -19.24
CA LEU A 390 6.81 23.51 -19.76
C LEU A 390 7.86 23.21 -18.68
N GLU A 391 7.49 22.37 -17.72
CA GLU A 391 8.38 21.88 -16.67
C GLU A 391 8.19 20.37 -16.50
N GLN A 392 9.31 19.66 -16.38
CA GLN A 392 9.27 18.22 -16.10
C GLN A 392 8.81 17.98 -14.67
N TYR A 393 7.82 17.10 -14.53
CA TYR A 393 7.37 16.67 -13.22
C TYR A 393 8.46 15.86 -12.52
N LYS A 394 8.86 16.34 -11.34
CA LYS A 394 9.83 15.66 -10.48
C LYS A 394 9.27 15.49 -9.09
N THR A 395 9.33 14.26 -8.59
CA THR A 395 9.01 13.93 -7.21
C THR A 395 9.95 12.85 -6.72
N LYS A 396 10.28 12.89 -5.42
CA LYS A 396 11.21 11.93 -4.82
C LYS A 396 10.55 10.59 -4.51
N ASP A 397 9.23 10.60 -4.34
CA ASP A 397 8.48 9.47 -3.78
C ASP A 397 7.64 8.71 -4.83
N TYR A 398 7.77 9.05 -6.13
CA TYR A 398 7.03 8.40 -7.21
C TYR A 398 7.83 8.34 -8.50
N GLU A 399 7.97 7.15 -9.07
CA GLU A 399 8.69 6.96 -10.34
C GLU A 399 7.75 7.21 -11.51
N PHE A 400 8.02 8.24 -12.31
CA PHE A 400 7.22 8.60 -13.47
C PHE A 400 8.11 8.83 -14.70
N TYR A 401 8.12 7.87 -15.62
CA TYR A 401 9.05 7.86 -16.74
C TYR A 401 8.39 7.52 -18.07
N LEU A 402 8.88 8.14 -19.13
CA LEU A 402 8.53 7.87 -20.53
C LEU A 402 9.61 6.99 -21.16
N PHE A 403 9.24 5.84 -21.72
CA PHE A 403 10.16 4.90 -22.35
C PHE A 403 10.13 5.02 -23.88
N ASP A 404 11.31 5.05 -24.48
CA ASP A 404 11.45 4.98 -25.95
C ASP A 404 11.41 3.55 -26.48
N ASP A 405 11.76 2.56 -25.64
CA ASP A 405 11.71 1.14 -25.95
C ASP A 405 10.70 0.39 -25.07
N LEU A 406 9.81 -0.36 -25.72
CA LEU A 406 8.74 -1.10 -25.04
C LEU A 406 9.28 -2.32 -24.27
N ALA A 407 10.31 -2.99 -24.80
CA ALA A 407 10.87 -4.18 -24.15
C ALA A 407 11.55 -3.78 -22.82
N GLU A 408 12.25 -2.66 -22.80
CA GLU A 408 12.88 -2.08 -21.62
C GLU A 408 11.84 -1.73 -20.54
N MET A 409 10.71 -1.11 -20.93
CA MET A 409 9.62 -0.82 -19.99
C MET A 409 9.05 -2.11 -19.39
N ILE A 410 8.83 -3.15 -20.21
CA ILE A 410 8.28 -4.43 -19.76
C ILE A 410 9.25 -5.13 -18.80
N ASP A 411 10.53 -5.19 -19.14
CA ASP A 411 11.57 -5.76 -18.27
C ASP A 411 11.64 -5.04 -16.92
N ARG A 412 11.55 -3.70 -16.93
CA ARG A 412 11.53 -2.91 -15.70
C ARG A 412 10.31 -3.23 -14.83
N ILE A 413 9.13 -3.37 -15.42
CA ILE A 413 7.91 -3.79 -14.69
C ILE A 413 8.08 -5.18 -14.08
N LYS A 414 8.72 -6.12 -14.79
CA LYS A 414 9.04 -7.45 -14.25
C LYS A 414 9.97 -7.38 -13.04
N LYS A 415 11.05 -6.60 -13.13
CA LYS A 415 11.98 -6.36 -12.01
C LYS A 415 11.27 -5.70 -10.81
N LYS A 416 10.39 -4.73 -11.06
CA LYS A 416 9.58 -4.11 -9.99
C LYS A 416 8.60 -5.10 -9.37
N ASN A 417 8.05 -6.03 -10.16
CA ASN A 417 7.17 -7.09 -9.64
C ASN A 417 7.91 -8.06 -8.70
N GLU A 418 9.18 -8.36 -8.93
CA GLU A 418 9.96 -9.24 -8.04
C GLU A 418 10.15 -8.64 -6.64
N ILE A 419 10.28 -7.31 -6.56
CA ILE A 419 10.51 -6.58 -5.31
C ILE A 419 9.19 -6.21 -4.64
N HIS A 420 8.26 -5.64 -5.39
CA HIS A 420 7.05 -5.03 -4.85
C HIS A 420 5.79 -5.87 -5.05
N SER A 421 5.81 -6.92 -5.89
CA SER A 421 4.61 -7.60 -6.39
C SER A 421 3.61 -6.66 -7.07
N LEU A 422 2.46 -7.18 -7.54
CA LEU A 422 1.36 -6.41 -8.15
C LEU A 422 1.80 -5.32 -9.16
N SER A 423 2.85 -5.58 -9.93
CA SER A 423 3.31 -4.67 -10.98
C SER A 423 2.92 -5.24 -12.34
N ARG A 424 2.16 -4.48 -13.14
CA ARG A 424 1.52 -5.01 -14.37
C ARG A 424 1.61 -4.03 -15.53
N VAL A 425 1.58 -4.60 -16.74
CA VAL A 425 1.46 -3.82 -17.98
C VAL A 425 0.00 -3.76 -18.39
N VAL A 426 -0.45 -2.58 -18.80
CA VAL A 426 -1.83 -2.30 -19.21
C VAL A 426 -1.84 -1.43 -20.47
N ALA A 427 -2.91 -1.52 -21.24
CA ALA A 427 -3.06 -0.74 -22.46
C ALA A 427 -4.52 -0.32 -22.73
N GLY A 428 -4.69 0.69 -23.60
CA GLY A 428 -5.98 1.04 -24.18
C GLY A 428 -6.42 0.04 -25.27
N TYR A 429 -7.66 0.13 -25.73
CA TYR A 429 -8.26 -0.83 -26.66
C TYR A 429 -7.90 -0.55 -28.13
N ALA A 430 -6.61 -0.59 -28.47
CA ALA A 430 -6.12 -0.33 -29.83
C ALA A 430 -5.94 -1.58 -30.71
N TRP A 431 -6.00 -2.76 -30.09
CA TRP A 431 -5.71 -4.04 -30.75
C TRP A 431 -6.87 -5.03 -30.61
N GLU A 432 -7.01 -5.89 -31.62
CA GLU A 432 -7.98 -6.99 -31.60
C GLU A 432 -7.56 -8.06 -30.58
N TRP A 433 -8.53 -8.74 -29.97
CA TRP A 433 -8.26 -9.83 -29.03
C TRP A 433 -8.38 -11.19 -29.73
N ILE A 434 -7.32 -11.51 -30.47
CA ILE A 434 -7.18 -12.72 -31.28
C ILE A 434 -6.97 -13.95 -30.38
N SER A 435 -6.16 -13.79 -29.33
CA SER A 435 -5.79 -14.86 -28.40
C SER A 435 -6.96 -15.46 -27.63
N ASN A 436 -8.06 -14.71 -27.47
CA ASN A 436 -9.31 -15.20 -26.87
C ASN A 436 -9.94 -16.37 -27.66
N LYS A 437 -9.66 -16.47 -28.96
CA LYS A 437 -10.10 -17.60 -29.81
C LYS A 437 -8.98 -18.55 -30.16
N ASN A 438 -7.74 -18.05 -30.26
CA ASN A 438 -6.56 -18.84 -30.58
C ASN A 438 -5.46 -18.56 -29.55
N PRO A 439 -5.34 -19.35 -28.47
CA PRO A 439 -4.41 -19.08 -27.37
C PRO A 439 -2.94 -18.91 -27.78
N GLU A 440 -2.53 -19.47 -28.93
CA GLU A 440 -1.15 -19.35 -29.45
C GLU A 440 -0.88 -18.02 -30.16
N ALA A 441 -1.93 -17.30 -30.58
CA ALA A 441 -1.80 -16.03 -31.28
C ALA A 441 -1.38 -14.88 -30.36
N TYR A 442 -0.70 -13.90 -30.93
CA TYR A 442 -0.38 -12.63 -30.28
C TYR A 442 -1.40 -11.56 -30.68
N ASP A 443 -1.70 -10.66 -29.75
CA ASP A 443 -2.72 -9.63 -29.93
C ASP A 443 -2.11 -8.27 -30.27
N ILE A 444 -1.09 -7.88 -29.51
CA ILE A 444 -0.44 -6.58 -29.58
C ILE A 444 0.93 -6.78 -30.20
N ILE A 445 1.14 -6.20 -31.38
CA ILE A 445 2.40 -6.25 -32.11
C ILE A 445 2.90 -4.81 -32.29
N ILE A 446 4.03 -4.48 -31.66
CA ILE A 446 4.66 -3.16 -31.70
C ILE A 446 6.15 -3.37 -31.98
N GLY A 447 6.57 -3.11 -33.22
CA GLY A 447 7.91 -3.48 -33.68
C GLY A 447 8.13 -4.99 -33.54
N GLU A 448 9.17 -5.39 -32.82
CA GLU A 448 9.49 -6.80 -32.54
C GLU A 448 8.74 -7.36 -31.32
N ASN A 449 8.13 -6.49 -30.52
CA ASN A 449 7.42 -6.89 -29.31
C ASN A 449 6.08 -7.53 -29.65
N LYS A 450 5.85 -8.73 -29.11
CA LYS A 450 4.62 -9.51 -29.29
C LYS A 450 4.01 -9.84 -27.94
N LEU A 451 2.84 -9.29 -27.66
CA LEU A 451 2.17 -9.42 -26.36
C LEU A 451 0.76 -9.99 -26.54
N LYS A 452 0.23 -10.58 -25.47
CA LYS A 452 -1.13 -11.10 -25.40
C LYS A 452 -1.94 -10.28 -24.40
N TRP A 453 -3.22 -10.09 -24.70
CA TRP A 453 -4.19 -9.63 -23.72
C TRP A 453 -4.34 -10.67 -22.59
N ASN A 454 -4.97 -10.24 -21.50
CA ASN A 454 -5.29 -11.08 -20.36
C ASN A 454 -5.94 -12.42 -20.75
N SER A 455 -5.50 -13.54 -20.19
CA SER A 455 -6.09 -14.86 -20.44
C SER A 455 -7.36 -15.13 -19.63
N VAL A 456 -7.48 -14.48 -18.47
CA VAL A 456 -8.65 -14.57 -17.58
C VAL A 456 -9.34 -13.22 -17.45
N SER A 457 -10.67 -13.23 -17.34
CA SER A 457 -11.48 -12.01 -17.25
C SER A 457 -11.78 -11.58 -15.80
N VAL A 458 -11.60 -12.49 -14.83
CA VAL A 458 -11.86 -12.26 -13.42
C VAL A 458 -10.56 -12.45 -12.66
N ASP A 459 -10.25 -11.52 -11.76
CA ASP A 459 -9.08 -11.57 -10.89
C ASP A 459 -7.74 -11.74 -11.63
N TRP A 460 -7.66 -11.15 -12.83
CA TRP A 460 -6.48 -11.25 -13.69
C TRP A 460 -5.23 -10.75 -12.99
N VAL A 461 -5.29 -9.63 -12.25
CA VAL A 461 -4.12 -9.04 -11.58
C VAL A 461 -3.41 -10.04 -10.65
N ASN A 462 -4.16 -10.92 -10.00
CA ASN A 462 -3.62 -11.94 -9.09
C ASN A 462 -3.32 -13.29 -9.78
N SER A 463 -3.68 -13.46 -11.05
CA SER A 463 -3.39 -14.69 -11.78
C SER A 463 -1.88 -14.86 -12.01
N THR A 464 -1.41 -16.11 -11.99
CA THR A 464 0.01 -16.45 -12.06
C THR A 464 0.71 -15.94 -13.32
N ASN A 465 0.01 -15.91 -14.46
CA ASN A 465 0.57 -15.49 -15.75
C ASN A 465 0.40 -13.98 -16.05
N SER A 466 -0.28 -13.22 -15.19
CA SER A 466 -0.61 -11.81 -15.48
C SER A 466 0.60 -10.90 -15.69
N ILE A 467 1.76 -11.26 -15.17
CA ILE A 467 3.01 -10.52 -15.40
C ILE A 467 3.53 -10.61 -16.85
N ASN A 468 3.09 -11.62 -17.60
CA ASN A 468 3.46 -11.83 -19.02
C ASN A 468 2.35 -11.42 -19.99
N GLU A 469 1.27 -10.84 -19.48
CA GLU A 469 0.09 -10.43 -20.25
C GLU A 469 -0.13 -8.93 -20.10
N VAL A 470 -0.93 -8.37 -21.01
CA VAL A 470 -1.35 -6.98 -20.96
C VAL A 470 -2.79 -6.91 -20.47
N GLY A 471 -3.00 -6.12 -19.43
CA GLY A 471 -4.33 -5.83 -18.89
C GLY A 471 -4.99 -4.67 -19.60
N CYS A 472 -6.26 -4.47 -19.33
CA CYS A 472 -7.02 -3.31 -19.78
C CYS A 472 -7.66 -2.63 -18.57
N ILE A 473 -8.41 -1.56 -18.83
CA ILE A 473 -9.13 -0.84 -17.79
C ILE A 473 -10.13 -1.72 -17.03
N HIS A 474 -10.74 -2.72 -17.69
CA HIS A 474 -11.72 -3.61 -17.07
C HIS A 474 -11.08 -4.66 -16.15
N THR A 475 -9.88 -5.16 -16.49
CA THR A 475 -9.20 -6.18 -15.68
C THR A 475 -8.42 -5.59 -14.50
N THR A 476 -8.12 -4.29 -14.56
CA THR A 476 -7.43 -3.57 -13.48
C THR A 476 -8.39 -2.81 -12.56
N GLN A 477 -9.68 -2.81 -12.87
CA GLN A 477 -10.70 -2.13 -12.08
C GLN A 477 -10.82 -2.71 -10.66
N GLY A 478 -10.71 -1.83 -9.66
CA GLY A 478 -10.74 -2.22 -8.23
C GLY A 478 -9.40 -2.70 -7.68
N TYR A 479 -8.36 -2.82 -8.52
CA TYR A 479 -7.01 -3.17 -8.10
C TYR A 479 -6.12 -1.94 -8.02
N ASP A 480 -5.37 -1.84 -6.93
CA ASP A 480 -4.21 -0.97 -6.81
C ASP A 480 -2.97 -1.76 -7.24
N LEU A 481 -2.21 -1.21 -8.19
CA LEU A 481 -0.96 -1.79 -8.67
C LEU A 481 0.20 -1.04 -8.04
N ASN A 482 1.27 -1.74 -7.66
CA ASN A 482 2.44 -1.06 -7.10
C ASN A 482 3.16 -0.27 -8.20
N TYR A 483 3.42 -0.89 -9.34
CA TYR A 483 3.88 -0.23 -10.56
C TYR A 483 2.97 -0.56 -11.75
N THR A 484 2.71 0.44 -12.59
CA THR A 484 1.91 0.27 -13.80
C THR A 484 2.73 0.65 -15.03
N GLY A 485 2.89 -0.28 -15.98
CA GLY A 485 3.40 0.04 -17.31
C GLY A 485 2.23 0.31 -18.25
N VAL A 486 2.09 1.53 -18.76
CA VAL A 486 0.97 1.95 -19.61
C VAL A 486 1.44 2.07 -21.06
N ILE A 487 0.81 1.27 -21.93
CA ILE A 487 0.98 1.39 -23.39
C ILE A 487 -0.15 2.27 -23.92
N ILE A 488 0.19 3.46 -24.41
CA ILE A 488 -0.73 4.32 -25.16
C ILE A 488 -0.70 3.87 -26.62
N GLY A 489 -1.83 3.37 -27.08
CA GLY A 489 -1.99 2.79 -28.41
C GLY A 489 -2.03 3.80 -29.53
N PRO A 490 -1.96 3.33 -30.79
CA PRO A 490 -1.89 4.19 -31.97
C PRO A 490 -3.22 4.89 -32.31
N GLU A 491 -4.30 4.64 -31.57
CA GLU A 491 -5.59 5.33 -31.70
C GLU A 491 -5.56 6.76 -31.15
N LEU A 492 -4.62 7.11 -30.27
CA LEU A 492 -4.53 8.45 -29.68
C LEU A 492 -3.23 9.13 -30.15
N ASP A 493 -3.34 10.36 -30.65
CA ASP A 493 -2.17 11.17 -30.99
C ASP A 493 -2.35 12.64 -30.55
N TYR A 494 -1.31 13.46 -30.70
CA TYR A 494 -1.36 14.90 -30.44
C TYR A 494 -1.17 15.70 -31.71
N ASP A 495 -2.06 16.67 -31.95
CA ASP A 495 -1.96 17.62 -33.05
C ASP A 495 -1.36 18.94 -32.55
N PHE A 496 -0.15 19.27 -33.01
CA PHE A 496 0.55 20.50 -32.62
C PHE A 496 0.01 21.75 -33.32
N GLU A 497 -0.75 21.62 -34.41
CA GLU A 497 -1.38 22.75 -35.09
C GLU A 497 -2.70 23.12 -34.43
N LEU A 498 -3.48 22.11 -34.01
CA LEU A 498 -4.75 22.28 -33.31
C LEU A 498 -4.60 22.37 -31.79
N GLU A 499 -3.40 22.15 -31.27
CA GLU A 499 -3.06 22.12 -29.83
C GLU A 499 -3.99 21.21 -29.00
N ARG A 500 -4.31 20.03 -29.54
CA ARG A 500 -5.23 19.09 -28.89
C ARG A 500 -4.90 17.63 -29.18
N LEU A 501 -5.39 16.76 -28.32
CA LEU A 501 -5.42 15.32 -28.57
C LEU A 501 -6.40 15.01 -29.71
N ILE A 502 -6.04 14.04 -30.54
CA ILE A 502 -6.84 13.58 -31.68
C ILE A 502 -7.00 12.06 -31.64
N LEU A 503 -8.13 11.59 -32.16
CA LEU A 503 -8.52 10.17 -32.15
C LEU A 503 -8.54 9.60 -33.57
N ASP A 504 -7.83 8.50 -33.79
CA ASP A 504 -8.05 7.61 -34.93
C ASP A 504 -9.07 6.53 -34.57
N LYS A 505 -10.35 6.82 -34.86
CA LYS A 505 -11.48 5.92 -34.58
C LYS A 505 -11.35 4.55 -35.26
N GLN A 506 -10.57 4.40 -36.33
CA GLN A 506 -10.39 3.11 -36.99
C GLN A 506 -9.49 2.17 -36.18
N LYS A 507 -8.55 2.73 -35.43
CA LYS A 507 -7.62 1.99 -34.57
C LYS A 507 -8.21 1.65 -33.21
N TYR A 508 -9.24 2.34 -32.75
CA TYR A 508 -10.00 1.93 -31.57
C TYR A 508 -10.84 0.66 -31.81
N LYS A 509 -10.58 -0.41 -31.06
CA LYS A 509 -11.13 -1.78 -31.24
C LYS A 509 -12.16 -2.21 -30.20
N ASP A 510 -12.45 -1.41 -29.18
CA ASP A 510 -13.60 -1.72 -28.32
C ASP A 510 -14.92 -1.44 -29.06
N LYS A 511 -15.59 -2.52 -29.45
CA LYS A 511 -16.89 -2.48 -30.14
C LYS A 511 -17.97 -1.81 -29.31
N ASN A 512 -17.90 -1.95 -27.98
CA ASN A 512 -18.90 -1.42 -27.06
C ASN A 512 -18.86 0.11 -27.01
N GLY A 513 -17.68 0.68 -26.76
CA GLY A 513 -17.46 2.13 -26.85
C GLY A 513 -17.78 2.67 -28.24
N LYS A 514 -17.20 2.05 -29.28
CA LYS A 514 -17.29 2.53 -30.67
C LYS A 514 -18.71 2.56 -31.25
N ASN A 515 -19.56 1.59 -30.90
CA ASN A 515 -20.92 1.51 -31.42
C ASN A 515 -21.93 2.32 -30.59
N SER A 516 -21.63 2.57 -29.31
CA SER A 516 -22.56 3.24 -28.40
C SER A 516 -22.40 4.76 -28.40
N ILE A 517 -21.18 5.25 -28.62
CA ILE A 517 -20.85 6.68 -28.60
C ILE A 517 -20.81 7.19 -30.04
N LYS A 518 -21.70 8.15 -30.35
CA LYS A 518 -21.90 8.63 -31.73
C LYS A 518 -20.97 9.79 -32.08
N SER A 519 -20.82 10.75 -31.15
CA SER A 519 -19.92 11.89 -31.31
C SER A 519 -18.47 11.43 -31.22
N GLU A 520 -17.62 12.00 -32.06
CA GLU A 520 -16.18 11.72 -32.03
C GLU A 520 -15.51 12.36 -30.82
N ASP A 521 -15.92 13.59 -30.46
CA ASP A 521 -15.42 14.28 -29.26
C ASP A 521 -15.80 13.52 -27.97
N GLU A 522 -17.05 13.02 -27.88
CA GLU A 522 -17.46 12.19 -26.73
C GLU A 522 -16.66 10.87 -26.67
N LEU A 523 -16.29 10.31 -27.82
CA LEU A 523 -15.48 9.09 -27.87
C LEU A 523 -14.02 9.36 -27.51
N LEU A 524 -13.48 10.52 -27.88
CA LEU A 524 -12.17 10.98 -27.47
C LEU A 524 -12.13 11.18 -25.94
N ASP A 525 -13.08 11.92 -25.38
CA ASP A 525 -13.20 12.12 -23.91
C ASP A 525 -13.30 10.79 -23.17
N PHE A 526 -14.05 9.85 -23.73
CA PHE A 526 -14.19 8.50 -23.20
C PHE A 526 -12.84 7.75 -23.16
N ILE A 527 -12.06 7.80 -24.24
CA ILE A 527 -10.75 7.16 -24.33
C ILE A 527 -9.73 7.86 -23.43
N ILE A 528 -9.77 9.19 -23.35
CA ILE A 528 -8.96 9.99 -22.43
C ILE A 528 -9.23 9.57 -20.98
N ASN A 529 -10.50 9.41 -20.57
CA ASN A 529 -10.83 8.96 -19.22
C ASN A 529 -10.31 7.54 -18.93
N ILE A 530 -10.29 6.65 -19.93
CA ILE A 530 -9.65 5.32 -19.81
C ILE A 530 -8.15 5.47 -19.49
N TYR A 531 -7.44 6.29 -20.27
CA TYR A 531 -6.00 6.51 -20.09
C TYR A 531 -5.68 7.19 -18.76
N LYS A 532 -6.39 8.27 -18.40
CA LYS A 532 -6.25 8.91 -17.08
C LYS A 532 -6.47 7.90 -15.95
N THR A 533 -7.50 7.05 -16.06
CA THR A 533 -7.77 6.06 -15.01
C THR A 533 -6.64 5.05 -14.87
N ILE A 534 -6.06 4.53 -15.95
CA ILE A 534 -4.94 3.56 -15.86
C ILE A 534 -3.61 4.22 -15.44
N LEU A 535 -3.35 5.47 -15.84
CA LEU A 535 -2.18 6.25 -15.40
C LEU A 535 -2.19 6.54 -13.90
N LEU A 536 -3.37 6.62 -13.30
CA LEU A 536 -3.55 6.85 -11.86
C LEU A 536 -3.61 5.55 -11.02
N ARG A 537 -3.26 4.39 -11.60
CA ARG A 537 -3.29 3.10 -10.87
C ARG A 537 -2.03 2.74 -10.11
N GLY A 538 -0.85 3.18 -10.59
CA GLY A 538 0.42 2.89 -9.93
C GLY A 538 0.53 3.64 -8.60
N ILE A 539 0.70 2.91 -7.49
CA ILE A 539 0.94 3.48 -6.15
C ILE A 539 2.34 4.09 -6.08
N GLU A 540 3.36 3.32 -6.49
CA GLU A 540 4.79 3.65 -6.35
C GLU A 540 5.38 4.25 -7.63
N GLY A 541 4.84 3.86 -8.79
CA GLY A 541 5.29 4.43 -10.06
C GLY A 541 4.42 4.06 -11.26
N THR A 542 4.53 4.87 -12.31
CA THR A 542 3.90 4.67 -13.61
C THR A 542 4.94 4.87 -14.71
N TYR A 543 5.06 3.89 -15.60
CA TYR A 543 5.91 3.95 -16.78
C TYR A 543 5.03 4.04 -18.01
N ILE A 544 5.40 4.86 -18.98
CA ILE A 544 4.60 5.08 -20.19
C ILE A 544 5.41 4.71 -21.42
N TYR A 545 4.78 3.98 -22.34
CA TYR A 545 5.24 3.83 -23.71
C TYR A 545 4.15 4.35 -24.66
N VAL A 546 4.53 5.14 -25.67
CA VAL A 546 3.59 5.75 -26.62
C VAL A 546 3.91 5.30 -28.04
N CYS A 547 2.89 4.79 -28.74
CA CYS A 547 3.05 4.30 -30.11
C CYS A 547 3.28 5.42 -31.14
N ASN A 548 2.62 6.57 -30.97
CA ASN A 548 2.68 7.68 -31.92
C ASN A 548 3.76 8.71 -31.52
N ASP A 549 4.57 9.15 -32.48
CA ASP A 549 5.72 10.03 -32.23
C ASP A 549 5.31 11.45 -31.79
N ASN A 550 4.22 12.00 -32.32
CA ASN A 550 3.77 13.35 -31.95
C ASN A 550 3.31 13.39 -30.49
N LEU A 551 2.47 12.44 -30.06
CA LEU A 551 2.09 12.32 -28.67
C LEU A 551 3.28 12.03 -27.75
N ARG A 552 4.23 11.19 -28.17
CA ARG A 552 5.47 10.97 -27.41
C ARG A 552 6.25 12.27 -27.23
N ARG A 553 6.42 13.03 -28.32
CA ARG A 553 7.10 14.34 -28.30
C ARG A 553 6.40 15.31 -27.37
N PHE A 554 5.07 15.38 -27.41
CA PHE A 554 4.27 16.21 -26.50
C PHE A 554 4.51 15.81 -25.03
N LEU A 555 4.37 14.53 -24.70
CA LEU A 555 4.53 14.06 -23.32
C LEU A 555 5.97 14.22 -22.79
N SER A 556 6.99 14.09 -23.64
CA SER A 556 8.40 14.27 -23.26
C SER A 556 8.74 15.67 -22.73
N GLN A 557 7.88 16.66 -22.99
CA GLN A 557 8.02 18.03 -22.45
C GLN A 557 7.73 18.08 -20.94
N PHE A 558 6.95 17.14 -20.43
CA PHE A 558 6.46 17.11 -19.04
C PHE A 558 6.95 15.88 -18.27
N ILE A 559 7.33 14.82 -18.97
CA ILE A 559 7.72 13.53 -18.40
C ILE A 559 9.18 13.28 -18.74
N GLN A 560 9.97 12.93 -17.73
CA GLN A 560 11.36 12.56 -17.94
C GLN A 560 11.43 11.26 -18.76
N SER A 561 12.18 11.29 -19.87
CA SER A 561 12.52 10.07 -20.61
C SER A 561 13.40 9.16 -19.76
N PHE A 562 13.06 7.88 -19.71
CA PHE A 562 13.94 6.86 -19.17
C PHE A 562 15.11 6.70 -20.12
N SER A 563 16.32 6.86 -19.60
CA SER A 563 17.51 6.33 -20.26
C SER A 563 18.09 5.27 -19.35
N SER A 564 18.51 4.13 -19.88
CA SER A 564 19.30 3.14 -19.14
C SER A 564 20.60 3.74 -18.54
N ILE A 565 20.98 4.93 -19.00
CA ILE A 565 22.06 5.78 -18.49
C ILE A 565 21.67 6.47 -17.16
N THR A 566 20.44 6.34 -16.66
CA THR A 566 20.02 6.75 -15.31
C THR A 566 20.19 5.66 -14.25
N LYS A 567 21.21 4.81 -14.39
CA LYS A 567 22.05 4.62 -13.21
C LYS A 567 22.79 5.95 -13.05
N GLU A 568 22.62 6.62 -11.92
CA GLU A 568 23.78 7.31 -11.37
C GLU A 568 24.85 6.21 -11.20
N GLU A 569 25.58 5.90 -12.27
CA GLU A 569 26.99 5.62 -12.12
C GLU A 569 27.51 6.92 -11.53
N ILE A 570 27.58 6.97 -10.19
CA ILE A 570 28.55 7.81 -9.54
C ILE A 570 29.86 7.38 -10.22
N GLN A 571 30.31 8.16 -11.20
CA GLN A 571 31.66 8.01 -11.70
C GLN A 571 32.53 8.39 -10.51
N ILE A 572 32.94 7.36 -9.79
CA ILE A 572 33.91 7.48 -8.72
C ILE A 572 35.18 7.99 -9.41
N GLU A 573 35.45 9.28 -9.27
CA GLU A 573 36.69 9.88 -9.74
C GLU A 573 37.81 9.44 -8.80
N PHE A 574 38.80 8.74 -9.35
CA PHE A 574 39.98 8.31 -8.61
C PHE A 574 41.04 9.39 -8.70
N LEU A 575 41.45 9.89 -7.55
CA LEU A 575 42.46 10.93 -7.39
C LEU A 575 43.75 10.30 -6.83
N ASP A 576 44.90 10.77 -7.31
CA ASP A 576 46.21 10.34 -6.81
C ASP A 576 46.61 11.03 -5.49
N ASN A 577 45.96 12.16 -5.16
CA ASN A 577 46.20 12.93 -3.94
C ASN A 577 44.89 13.27 -3.22
N PRO A 578 44.88 13.37 -1.88
CA PRO A 578 43.68 13.70 -1.13
C PRO A 578 43.23 15.14 -1.39
N THR A 579 41.93 15.33 -1.58
CA THR A 579 41.24 16.64 -1.57
C THR A 579 40.42 16.79 -0.28
N GLU A 580 39.95 18.01 0.00
CA GLU A 580 39.04 18.28 1.14
C GLU A 580 37.75 17.45 1.07
N THR A 581 37.41 16.92 -0.12
CA THR A 581 36.20 16.16 -0.45
C THR A 581 36.38 14.66 -0.59
N SER A 582 37.61 14.16 -0.59
CA SER A 582 37.91 12.76 -0.87
C SER A 582 38.06 11.88 0.38
N ILE A 583 37.81 10.58 0.22
CA ILE A 583 38.11 9.52 1.20
C ILE A 583 39.11 8.53 0.61
N PRO A 584 39.89 7.80 1.44
CA PRO A 584 40.79 6.78 0.95
C PRO A 584 40.03 5.59 0.33
N PHE A 585 40.47 5.17 -0.84
CA PHE A 585 40.12 3.94 -1.51
C PHE A 585 41.32 2.99 -1.46
N TYR A 586 41.12 1.84 -0.83
CA TYR A 586 42.10 0.77 -0.80
C TYR A 586 41.76 -0.20 -1.93
N ASP A 587 42.71 -0.45 -2.83
CA ASP A 587 42.56 -1.40 -3.94
C ASP A 587 42.67 -2.85 -3.44
N LEU A 588 41.81 -3.19 -2.49
CA LEU A 588 41.67 -4.52 -1.90
C LEU A 588 40.40 -5.15 -2.46
N ASN A 589 40.54 -6.36 -2.98
CA ASN A 589 39.44 -7.22 -3.39
C ASN A 589 38.97 -8.03 -2.17
N ILE A 590 37.97 -7.50 -1.48
CA ILE A 590 37.43 -8.13 -0.30
C ILE A 590 36.53 -9.29 -0.71
N ALA A 591 36.83 -10.49 -0.22
CA ALA A 591 36.00 -11.63 -0.51
C ALA A 591 34.65 -11.50 0.20
N ALA A 592 33.56 -11.62 -0.56
CA ALA A 592 32.30 -12.00 0.02
C ALA A 592 32.32 -13.49 0.41
N GLY A 593 33.22 -14.33 -0.08
CA GLY A 593 33.31 -15.76 0.32
C GLY A 593 33.83 -15.99 1.75
N CYS A 594 34.77 -16.92 1.91
CA CYS A 594 35.45 -17.18 3.19
C CYS A 594 36.34 -15.99 3.58
N PHE A 595 37.63 -16.03 3.24
CA PHE A 595 38.58 -14.94 3.36
C PHE A 595 39.26 -14.76 2.00
N SER A 596 39.62 -13.53 1.63
CA SER A 596 40.35 -13.26 0.37
C SER A 596 41.70 -13.97 0.34
N GLU A 597 42.34 -14.04 -0.83
CA GLU A 597 43.79 -14.33 -0.88
C GLU A 597 44.59 -13.23 -0.15
N LEU A 598 45.85 -13.52 0.22
CA LEU A 598 46.77 -12.55 0.83
C LEU A 598 46.95 -11.36 -0.11
N GLN A 599 46.71 -10.15 0.42
CA GLN A 599 46.83 -8.90 -0.34
C GLN A 599 47.75 -7.93 0.39
N GLU A 600 48.69 -7.35 -0.36
CA GLU A 600 49.52 -6.23 0.09
C GLU A 600 48.78 -4.91 -0.14
N LEU A 601 48.89 -3.99 0.82
CA LEU A 601 48.38 -2.61 0.70
C LEU A 601 49.32 -1.80 -0.22
N GLU A 602 49.33 -2.11 -1.52
CA GLU A 602 50.33 -1.51 -2.42
C GLU A 602 49.98 -0.09 -2.87
N ASN A 603 48.70 0.30 -2.97
CA ASN A 603 48.32 1.64 -3.46
C ASN A 603 47.04 2.19 -2.81
N VAL A 604 47.11 3.40 -2.22
CA VAL A 604 45.94 4.17 -1.76
C VAL A 604 45.60 5.20 -2.82
N LYS A 605 44.41 5.10 -3.41
CA LYS A 605 43.82 6.18 -4.21
C LYS A 605 42.78 6.92 -3.37
N PHE A 606 42.32 8.07 -3.84
CA PHE A 606 41.28 8.83 -3.17
C PHE A 606 40.04 8.91 -4.06
N ILE A 607 38.86 8.88 -3.44
CA ILE A 607 37.59 8.97 -4.17
C ILE A 607 36.71 10.06 -3.58
N GLU A 608 36.04 10.84 -4.42
CA GLU A 608 35.07 11.83 -3.97
C GLU A 608 33.74 11.17 -3.59
N VAL A 609 33.20 11.53 -2.43
CA VAL A 609 31.92 11.00 -1.94
C VAL A 609 31.07 12.11 -1.34
N ASP A 610 29.92 12.37 -1.95
CA ASP A 610 28.96 13.35 -1.47
C ASP A 610 28.24 12.91 -0.19
N GLY A 611 28.02 13.87 0.72
CA GLY A 611 27.16 13.70 1.90
C GLY A 611 27.78 13.01 3.12
N VAL A 612 29.12 12.88 3.18
CA VAL A 612 29.82 12.29 4.34
C VAL A 612 30.40 13.38 5.24
N SER A 613 29.89 13.49 6.47
CA SER A 613 30.47 14.33 7.53
C SER A 613 31.52 13.54 8.32
N ASN A 614 32.68 14.17 8.59
CA ASN A 614 33.83 13.58 9.31
C ASN A 614 34.54 12.44 8.52
N LYS A 615 35.28 12.84 7.48
CA LYS A 615 35.78 11.94 6.40
C LYS A 615 36.89 10.99 6.84
N ASP A 616 37.65 11.35 7.86
CA ASP A 616 38.70 10.49 8.43
C ASP A 616 38.16 9.18 9.02
N ASP A 617 36.85 9.14 9.30
CA ASP A 617 36.15 7.96 9.79
C ASP A 617 35.76 6.98 8.67
N TYR A 618 35.96 7.30 7.40
CA TYR A 618 35.46 6.49 6.27
C TYR A 618 36.56 6.07 5.29
N PHE A 619 36.33 4.95 4.61
CA PHE A 619 37.15 4.43 3.53
C PHE A 619 36.32 3.57 2.57
N ALA A 620 36.85 3.26 1.40
CA ALA A 620 36.18 2.40 0.42
C ALA A 620 37.07 1.25 -0.06
N CYS A 621 36.45 0.10 -0.33
CA CYS A 621 37.10 -1.09 -0.90
C CYS A 621 36.15 -1.77 -1.89
N LYS A 622 36.69 -2.62 -2.77
CA LYS A 622 35.89 -3.43 -3.69
C LYS A 622 35.51 -4.77 -3.04
N VAL A 623 34.25 -5.18 -3.18
CA VAL A 623 33.74 -6.46 -2.67
C VAL A 623 33.44 -7.40 -3.82
N ILE A 624 34.01 -8.60 -3.78
CA ILE A 624 33.89 -9.62 -4.83
C ILE A 624 33.33 -10.92 -4.26
N GLY A 625 32.28 -11.45 -4.88
CA GLY A 625 31.65 -12.73 -4.58
C GLY A 625 30.15 -12.61 -4.29
N GLU A 626 29.46 -13.75 -4.34
CA GLU A 626 27.99 -13.81 -4.37
C GLU A 626 27.31 -14.03 -3.00
N SER A 627 28.06 -14.35 -1.95
CA SER A 627 27.45 -14.73 -0.67
C SER A 627 26.79 -13.55 0.08
N MET A 628 26.97 -12.31 -0.39
CA MET A 628 26.34 -11.09 0.16
C MET A 628 25.38 -10.43 -0.83
N ASN A 629 25.02 -11.07 -1.95
CA ASN A 629 24.33 -10.45 -3.09
C ASN A 629 22.91 -9.92 -2.81
N LYS A 630 22.27 -10.28 -1.68
CA LYS A 630 21.02 -9.62 -1.24
C LYS A 630 21.23 -8.16 -0.84
N ILE A 631 22.46 -7.78 -0.47
CA ILE A 631 22.79 -6.47 0.10
C ILE A 631 23.94 -5.80 -0.66
N ILE A 632 24.96 -6.55 -1.06
CA ILE A 632 26.14 -6.08 -1.79
C ILE A 632 26.25 -6.90 -3.08
N PRO A 633 25.87 -6.34 -4.24
CA PRO A 633 26.09 -6.99 -5.53
C PRO A 633 27.58 -7.30 -5.77
N ASN A 634 27.87 -8.40 -6.43
CA ASN A 634 29.23 -8.80 -6.74
C ASN A 634 29.94 -7.75 -7.62
N GLY A 635 31.17 -7.38 -7.26
CA GLY A 635 31.98 -6.38 -7.96
C GLY A 635 31.87 -4.96 -7.41
N SER A 636 30.98 -4.75 -6.42
CA SER A 636 30.65 -3.41 -5.92
C SER A 636 31.79 -2.73 -5.16
N ILE A 637 31.96 -1.42 -5.37
CA ILE A 637 32.76 -0.56 -4.48
C ILE A 637 31.87 -0.13 -3.32
N CYS A 638 32.30 -0.44 -2.10
CA CYS A 638 31.51 -0.23 -0.88
C CYS A 638 32.16 0.81 0.03
N LEU A 639 31.34 1.66 0.63
CA LEU A 639 31.74 2.61 1.67
C LEU A 639 31.68 1.94 3.04
N PHE A 640 32.76 2.04 3.80
CA PHE A 640 32.87 1.55 5.17
C PHE A 640 33.20 2.70 6.13
N LYS A 641 32.64 2.63 7.34
CA LYS A 641 33.06 3.45 8.47
C LYS A 641 34.05 2.67 9.32
N LYS A 642 35.19 3.27 9.66
CA LYS A 642 36.19 2.71 10.59
C LYS A 642 35.51 2.36 11.91
N TYR A 643 35.77 1.15 12.38
CA TYR A 643 35.16 0.68 13.62
C TYR A 643 35.90 1.26 14.84
N SER A 644 35.20 2.02 15.70
CA SER A 644 35.77 2.71 16.87
C SER A 644 35.23 2.21 18.22
N GLY A 645 34.46 1.12 18.24
CA GLY A 645 33.81 0.56 19.44
C GLY A 645 32.28 0.46 19.33
N GLY A 646 31.64 -0.31 20.23
CA GLY A 646 30.19 -0.55 20.24
C GLY A 646 29.78 -2.02 20.10
N SER A 647 28.48 -2.29 19.95
CA SER A 647 27.98 -3.63 19.59
C SER A 647 28.08 -3.85 18.08
N ARG A 648 28.52 -5.04 17.68
CA ARG A 648 28.69 -5.44 16.27
C ARG A 648 27.56 -6.36 15.79
N ASN A 649 26.73 -6.85 16.70
CA ASN A 649 25.74 -7.89 16.43
C ASN A 649 24.64 -7.38 15.48
N GLY A 650 24.46 -8.04 14.34
CA GLY A 650 23.53 -7.64 13.28
C GLY A 650 24.07 -6.61 12.29
N LEU A 651 25.32 -6.14 12.45
CA LEU A 651 25.96 -5.22 11.51
C LEU A 651 26.71 -5.99 10.43
N ILE A 652 26.76 -5.45 9.22
CA ILE A 652 27.64 -5.95 8.15
C ILE A 652 29.03 -5.39 8.38
N THR A 653 29.98 -6.25 8.72
CA THR A 653 31.33 -5.86 9.11
C THR A 653 32.35 -6.33 8.08
N LEU A 654 33.31 -5.46 7.77
CA LEU A 654 34.58 -5.81 7.15
C LEU A 654 35.51 -6.32 8.24
N VAL A 655 35.98 -7.55 8.09
CA VAL A 655 36.81 -8.23 9.09
C VAL A 655 38.11 -8.70 8.46
N GLU A 656 39.19 -8.59 9.23
CA GLU A 656 40.55 -8.97 8.92
C GLU A 656 40.90 -10.20 9.77
N GLY A 657 41.43 -11.23 9.13
CA GLY A 657 42.03 -12.39 9.80
C GLY A 657 43.53 -12.39 9.56
N ARG A 658 44.34 -12.56 10.61
CA ARG A 658 45.79 -12.74 10.51
C ARG A 658 46.15 -14.22 10.72
N ASN A 659 47.08 -14.75 9.95
CA ASN A 659 47.77 -15.98 10.34
C ASN A 659 49.12 -15.53 10.89
N ILE A 660 49.46 -15.90 12.14
CA ILE A 660 50.73 -15.56 12.78
C ILE A 660 51.87 -16.26 11.99
N THR A 661 52.38 -15.61 10.95
CA THR A 661 53.70 -15.90 10.36
C THR A 661 54.28 -14.81 9.48
N ASP A 662 53.56 -13.74 9.14
CA ASP A 662 54.19 -12.64 8.39
C ASP A 662 53.61 -11.27 8.76
N LEU A 663 54.33 -10.54 9.62
CA LEU A 663 54.11 -9.12 9.87
C LEU A 663 54.54 -8.23 8.68
N GLU A 664 55.08 -8.83 7.61
CA GLU A 664 55.56 -8.12 6.41
C GLU A 664 54.81 -8.45 5.10
N PHE A 665 53.88 -9.44 5.03
CA PHE A 665 53.31 -9.93 3.75
C PHE A 665 51.78 -10.10 3.69
N GLY A 666 51.01 -9.13 4.20
CA GLY A 666 49.58 -8.96 3.85
C GLY A 666 48.56 -9.60 4.81
N SER A 667 47.26 -9.37 4.55
CA SER A 667 46.16 -9.84 5.40
C SER A 667 44.97 -10.33 4.57
N ASN A 668 44.12 -11.19 5.15
CA ASN A 668 42.94 -11.71 4.47
C ASN A 668 41.68 -11.00 4.99
N TYR A 669 40.80 -10.60 4.06
CA TYR A 669 39.60 -9.83 4.41
C TYR A 669 38.31 -10.51 3.95
N THR A 670 37.24 -10.33 4.73
CA THR A 670 35.89 -10.73 4.35
C THR A 670 34.82 -9.77 4.84
N VAL A 671 33.66 -9.77 4.18
CA VAL A 671 32.49 -8.96 4.56
C VAL A 671 31.29 -9.86 4.80
N LYS A 672 30.76 -9.82 6.02
CA LYS A 672 29.66 -10.67 6.51
C LYS A 672 28.83 -9.93 7.54
N GLU A 673 27.60 -10.39 7.76
CA GLU A 673 26.84 -9.93 8.92
C GLU A 673 27.41 -10.60 10.19
N TYR A 674 27.79 -9.78 11.16
CA TYR A 674 28.42 -10.22 12.39
C TYR A 674 27.38 -10.64 13.43
N SER A 675 27.57 -11.81 14.02
CA SER A 675 26.82 -12.27 15.19
C SER A 675 27.80 -12.84 16.23
N SER A 676 27.55 -12.62 17.52
CA SER A 676 28.35 -13.22 18.58
C SER A 676 27.47 -13.79 19.69
N LYS A 677 27.79 -15.01 20.13
CA LYS A 677 27.26 -15.57 21.39
C LYS A 677 28.23 -15.27 22.53
N LYS A 678 27.69 -14.92 23.69
CA LYS A 678 28.46 -14.58 24.90
C LYS A 678 27.98 -15.46 26.05
N SER A 679 28.93 -16.03 26.78
CA SER A 679 28.73 -16.76 28.02
C SER A 679 29.34 -15.96 29.19
N ILE A 680 28.81 -16.16 30.39
CA ILE A 680 29.18 -15.43 31.62
C ILE A 680 29.57 -16.44 32.67
N ASP A 681 30.75 -16.28 33.28
CA ASP A 681 31.19 -17.02 34.46
C ASP A 681 31.54 -16.08 35.63
N GLU A 682 32.06 -16.63 36.73
CA GLU A 682 32.40 -15.89 37.96
C GLU A 682 33.59 -14.92 37.80
N GLU A 683 34.35 -14.97 36.70
CA GLU A 683 35.50 -14.08 36.43
C GLU A 683 35.24 -13.03 35.32
N GLY A 684 34.16 -13.17 34.54
CA GLY A 684 33.68 -12.11 33.63
C GLY A 684 32.94 -12.59 32.38
N TRP A 685 32.73 -11.65 31.45
CA TRP A 685 32.18 -11.89 30.11
C TRP A 685 33.27 -12.29 29.10
N TYR A 686 33.08 -13.39 28.37
CA TYR A 686 33.88 -13.74 27.19
C TYR A 686 33.00 -14.10 25.98
N HIS A 687 33.60 -14.08 24.79
CA HIS A 687 32.95 -14.48 23.55
C HIS A 687 33.02 -16.01 23.41
N GLU A 688 31.87 -16.69 23.33
CA GLU A 688 31.80 -18.15 23.19
C GLU A 688 31.96 -18.57 21.72
N GLU A 689 31.45 -17.76 20.79
CA GLU A 689 31.45 -18.05 19.36
C GLU A 689 31.20 -16.75 18.56
N ILE A 690 32.02 -16.48 17.53
CA ILE A 690 31.74 -15.45 16.52
C ILE A 690 31.21 -16.14 15.26
N ILE A 691 30.08 -15.69 14.76
CA ILE A 691 29.40 -16.22 13.57
C ILE A 691 29.31 -15.11 12.54
N LEU A 692 29.89 -15.33 11.37
CA LEU A 692 29.82 -14.44 10.22
C LEU A 692 28.83 -15.01 9.19
N LEU A 693 27.68 -14.36 9.06
CA LEU A 693 26.53 -14.86 8.30
C LEU A 693 26.55 -14.33 6.86
N PRO A 694 26.40 -15.19 5.83
CA PRO A 694 26.16 -14.76 4.47
C PRO A 694 24.74 -14.16 4.34
N LYS A 695 24.57 -13.27 3.35
CA LYS A 695 23.29 -12.64 3.01
C LYS A 695 23.04 -12.80 1.51
N THR A 696 22.63 -14.01 1.14
CA THR A 696 22.36 -14.43 -0.24
C THR A 696 21.07 -15.26 -0.32
N SER A 697 20.52 -15.41 -1.53
CA SER A 697 19.42 -16.34 -1.82
C SER A 697 19.91 -17.76 -2.12
N ASP A 698 21.21 -17.94 -2.33
CA ASP A 698 21.83 -19.25 -2.58
C ASP A 698 22.15 -19.97 -1.26
N SER A 699 21.50 -21.11 -1.04
CA SER A 699 21.67 -21.91 0.18
C SER A 699 23.01 -22.66 0.26
N SER A 700 23.85 -22.63 -0.78
CA SER A 700 25.16 -23.29 -0.75
C SER A 700 26.23 -22.53 0.06
N PHE A 701 25.96 -21.29 0.46
CA PHE A 701 26.88 -20.51 1.29
C PHE A 701 26.58 -20.70 2.78
N GLU A 702 27.53 -21.28 3.51
CA GLU A 702 27.42 -21.53 4.94
C GLU A 702 28.01 -20.39 5.79
N PRO A 703 27.55 -20.20 7.03
CA PRO A 703 28.18 -19.28 7.99
C PRO A 703 29.62 -19.65 8.32
N ILE A 704 30.48 -18.64 8.49
CA ILE A 704 31.83 -18.86 9.04
C ILE A 704 31.71 -18.77 10.57
N ILE A 705 32.19 -19.79 11.26
CA ILE A 705 32.12 -19.90 12.71
C ILE A 705 33.54 -19.91 13.26
N LEU A 706 33.87 -18.96 14.15
CA LEU A 706 35.17 -18.83 14.79
C LEU A 706 35.03 -19.11 16.29
N ARG A 707 35.90 -19.98 16.84
CA ARG A 707 35.90 -20.40 18.26
C ARG A 707 37.31 -20.35 18.86
N ASP A 708 37.41 -20.03 20.14
CA ASP A 708 38.60 -20.05 21.00
C ASP A 708 39.92 -19.55 20.33
N GLU A 709 40.68 -20.43 19.69
CA GLU A 709 41.99 -20.15 19.09
C GLU A 709 41.92 -19.21 17.85
N ASP A 710 40.80 -19.20 17.11
CA ASP A 710 40.64 -18.41 15.88
C ASP A 710 40.31 -16.92 16.14
N THR A 711 40.05 -16.54 17.39
CA THR A 711 39.63 -15.18 17.76
C THR A 711 40.79 -14.24 18.06
N VAL A 712 41.98 -14.79 18.32
CA VAL A 712 43.19 -14.03 18.69
C VAL A 712 43.69 -13.17 17.53
N ASP A 713 43.44 -13.60 16.30
CA ASP A 713 43.90 -12.95 15.07
C ASP A 713 42.77 -12.29 14.25
N PHE A 714 41.61 -12.09 14.88
CA PHE A 714 40.42 -11.53 14.24
C PHE A 714 40.20 -10.07 14.61
N ASN A 715 40.18 -9.19 13.62
CA ASN A 715 39.95 -7.75 13.82
C ASN A 715 38.81 -7.22 12.94
N VAL A 716 37.97 -6.35 13.50
CA VAL A 716 36.91 -5.67 12.73
C VAL A 716 37.42 -4.31 12.30
N VAL A 717 37.64 -4.16 11.00
CA VAL A 717 38.26 -2.98 10.39
C VAL A 717 37.23 -1.89 10.13
N GLY A 718 36.02 -2.28 9.73
CA GLY A 718 34.96 -1.31 9.43
C GLY A 718 33.56 -1.90 9.37
N VAL A 719 32.57 -1.01 9.38
CA VAL A 719 31.14 -1.33 9.25
C VAL A 719 30.65 -0.80 7.91
N PHE A 720 29.97 -1.64 7.15
CA PHE A 720 29.40 -1.30 5.85
C PHE A 720 28.33 -0.20 6.00
N VAL A 721 28.40 0.81 5.13
CA VAL A 721 27.48 1.95 5.10
C VAL A 721 26.56 1.88 3.89
N LYS A 722 27.13 1.80 2.69
CA LYS A 722 26.40 1.73 1.40
C LYS A 722 27.29 1.25 0.26
N VAL A 723 26.67 0.80 -0.83
CA VAL A 723 27.34 0.59 -2.13
C VAL A 723 27.50 1.95 -2.83
N LEU A 724 28.71 2.24 -3.34
CA LEU A 724 29.02 3.44 -4.11
C LEU A 724 28.96 3.21 -5.62
N LYS A 725 29.36 2.02 -6.09
CA LYS A 725 29.33 1.61 -7.51
C LYS A 725 29.15 0.09 -7.59
N ILE A 726 28.47 -0.40 -8.63
CA ILE A 726 28.33 -1.84 -8.96
C ILE A 726 29.29 -2.18 -10.09
#